data_AF-A0A845AQV9-F1
#
_entry.id   AF-A0A845AQV9-F1
#
_cell.length_a   1.000
_cell.length_b   1.000
_cell.length_c   1.000
_cell.angle_alpha   90.00
_cell.angle_beta   90.00
_cell.angle_gamma   90.00
#
_symmetry.space_group_name_H-M   'P 1'
#
loop_
_entity.id
_entity.type
_entity.pdbx_description
1 polymer ?
#
loop_
_entity_poly.entity_id
_entity_poly.type
_entity_poly.pdbx_seq_one_letter_code
_entity_poly.pdbx_strand_id
1 'polypeptide(L)'
;MRSDQEVIEQVSHALSAGAAVLFAGAGFSRGTPIAGSEKTVPSTDELTSELKELLGVPKEEEPSLSEVAEFANEVDGGKQKINSYLIQRLTSTIPTEDQRWLVERNWRSIFTTNFDDIIEQVRVSARVPVTPASESRSISASLTPIYYLHGRALDLREADIDPSMVLSETNYLKLEKSNRDLYAKLFNEIACARAIVLVGYSLRDLQIASGFLKSGGEVRDKTVIITGPNDSDFTKSRLRKFGHVLSVGSDGFVEKLRACSIEPGETDLQFLREQKLVDAADVNEAEDFLTLILRGEVEPANFLRQKVIESEPYCIERSHVKTLLDASVGRFIVSSDFGNGKSAFLYQASVALLQRGYRVFWIDTRLPEINEEIERVLATGQPVAFLIDDVLRYRTVAAFAGQRLHGQALLIATTRGDQDFRFEEIASKLGGAYRTIDLNVLDNDEIADFDRLLERWGYWESKAGATEQSRIEFLREECSAEVRSIVLALFEESKIAETIDRIVEFFLRTNDDLREPFAGLLISSLCQKHVTWTSIVSWLDIDEEKLRSTVTSSDISFLFRRGRDWNLFTSAQLADFILTRKFVEEDRDLLVKCYSEIVLRTADSANDYRSGWDFEENLKELMKFRFLRRLFGNTEASAILIGQVYRKLSNAPRIRNNPQFWLQYAMSRMEIDDLEGAERYIKTALSKAKARGADYSPFQIIDQRARLFLMKNARNRDYYSEGEVRDALQDLYGLLDDRGYDVVYAMRSMPLIEGFLEVHIDNVTPDIRERLTKLLGLAKEKASEFDRFPRSQKGETRVLKKALSDAQLVLFNG
;
A
#
# COMPACT_ATOMS: atom_id res chain seq x y z
N MET A 1 29.21 0.78 -7.09
CA MET A 1 28.63 -0.19 -8.05
C MET A 1 28.92 -1.58 -7.51
N ARG A 2 27.95 -2.50 -7.55
CA ARG A 2 28.18 -3.90 -7.15
C ARG A 2 29.20 -4.56 -8.09
N SER A 3 29.97 -5.50 -7.58
CA SER A 3 30.87 -6.28 -8.43
C SER A 3 30.07 -7.30 -9.26
N ASP A 4 30.61 -7.72 -10.40
CA ASP A 4 29.97 -8.77 -11.23
C ASP A 4 29.77 -10.07 -10.45
N GLN A 5 30.65 -10.37 -9.50
CA GLN A 5 30.55 -11.57 -8.67
C GLN A 5 29.39 -11.50 -7.69
N GLU A 6 29.22 -10.38 -6.98
CA GLU A 6 28.08 -10.15 -6.08
C GLU A 6 26.73 -10.29 -6.82
N VAL A 7 26.68 -9.83 -8.07
CA VAL A 7 25.47 -9.91 -8.90
C VAL A 7 25.15 -11.36 -9.28
N ILE A 8 26.15 -12.16 -9.63
CA ILE A 8 25.98 -13.59 -9.94
C ILE A 8 25.55 -14.38 -8.69
N GLU A 9 26.13 -14.08 -7.53
CA GLU A 9 25.75 -14.69 -6.25
C GLU A 9 24.30 -14.35 -5.89
N GLN A 10 23.88 -13.09 -6.06
CA GLN A 10 22.50 -12.66 -5.85
C GLN A 10 21.52 -13.42 -6.76
N VAL A 11 21.83 -13.55 -8.05
CA VAL A 11 20.97 -14.28 -8.99
C VAL A 11 20.92 -15.76 -8.63
N SER A 12 22.05 -16.37 -8.27
CA SER A 12 22.12 -17.78 -7.89
C SER A 12 21.31 -18.08 -6.63
N HIS A 13 21.34 -17.20 -5.62
CA HIS A 13 20.47 -17.28 -4.44
C HIS A 13 18.99 -17.15 -4.81
N ALA A 14 18.65 -16.18 -5.66
CA ALA A 14 17.28 -15.99 -6.09
C ALA A 14 16.75 -17.18 -6.91
N LEU A 15 17.59 -17.82 -7.73
CA LEU A 15 17.25 -19.03 -8.48
C LEU A 15 17.04 -20.23 -7.57
N SER A 16 17.91 -20.43 -6.58
CA SER A 16 17.75 -21.51 -5.59
C SER A 16 16.40 -21.40 -4.87
N ALA A 17 16.02 -20.16 -4.53
CA ALA A 17 14.78 -19.84 -3.84
C ALA A 17 13.52 -19.74 -4.72
N GLY A 18 13.58 -19.97 -6.04
CA GLY A 18 12.40 -19.81 -6.89
C GLY A 18 11.94 -18.35 -7.05
N ALA A 19 12.82 -17.39 -6.76
CA ALA A 19 12.51 -15.97 -6.62
C ALA A 19 13.11 -15.07 -7.71
N ALA A 20 13.70 -15.67 -8.75
CA ALA A 20 14.17 -14.94 -9.91
C ALA A 20 13.13 -14.92 -11.04
N VAL A 21 13.06 -13.83 -11.79
CA VAL A 21 12.27 -13.71 -13.02
C VAL A 21 13.22 -13.70 -14.21
N LEU A 22 12.93 -14.53 -15.22
CA LEU A 22 13.65 -14.53 -16.49
C LEU A 22 12.86 -13.72 -17.52
N PHE A 23 13.54 -12.87 -18.27
CA PHE A 23 12.99 -12.22 -19.45
C PHE A 23 13.88 -12.53 -20.66
N ALA A 24 13.37 -13.34 -21.60
CA ALA A 24 14.08 -13.72 -22.81
C ALA A 24 13.67 -12.83 -23.99
N GLY A 25 14.65 -12.17 -24.62
CA GLY A 25 14.47 -11.38 -25.84
C GLY A 25 15.05 -12.07 -27.07
N ALA A 26 15.00 -11.41 -28.24
CA ALA A 26 15.43 -12.02 -29.50
C ALA A 26 16.88 -12.49 -29.51
N GLY A 27 17.76 -11.86 -28.72
CA GLY A 27 19.15 -12.28 -28.56
C GLY A 27 19.32 -13.60 -27.82
N PHE A 28 18.35 -14.03 -27.00
CA PHE A 28 18.34 -15.36 -26.38
C PHE A 28 18.09 -16.46 -27.42
N SER A 29 17.22 -16.18 -28.40
CA SER A 29 16.81 -17.15 -29.42
C SER A 29 17.72 -17.21 -30.63
N ARG A 30 18.51 -16.15 -30.88
CA ARG A 30 19.36 -16.02 -32.07
C ARG A 30 20.30 -17.21 -32.25
N GLY A 31 20.35 -17.77 -33.46
CA GLY A 31 21.28 -18.85 -33.79
C GLY A 31 20.84 -20.25 -33.31
N THR A 32 19.64 -20.37 -32.72
CA THR A 32 19.11 -21.67 -32.30
C THR A 32 18.75 -22.52 -33.52
N PRO A 33 19.17 -23.79 -33.59
CA PRO A 33 18.79 -24.68 -34.69
C PRO A 33 17.28 -24.96 -34.73
N ILE A 34 16.76 -25.28 -35.92
CA ILE A 34 15.36 -25.65 -36.13
C ILE A 34 15.32 -27.06 -36.73
N ALA A 35 14.48 -27.92 -36.17
CA ALA A 35 14.37 -29.31 -36.62
C ALA A 35 13.98 -29.39 -38.10
N GLY A 36 14.78 -30.10 -38.90
CA GLY A 36 14.53 -30.27 -40.33
C GLY A 36 14.85 -29.04 -41.19
N SER A 37 15.57 -28.03 -40.66
CA SER A 37 16.04 -26.87 -41.41
C SER A 37 17.55 -26.70 -41.32
N GLU A 38 18.20 -26.26 -42.40
CA GLU A 38 19.59 -25.79 -42.36
C GLU A 38 19.71 -24.35 -41.82
N LYS A 39 18.58 -23.64 -41.68
CA LYS A 39 18.53 -22.31 -41.09
C LYS A 39 18.35 -22.38 -39.58
N THR A 40 18.88 -21.38 -38.88
CA THR A 40 18.63 -21.15 -37.45
C THR A 40 17.49 -20.16 -37.25
N VAL A 41 17.04 -19.98 -36.01
CA VAL A 41 16.09 -18.92 -35.63
C VAL A 41 16.69 -17.56 -36.02
N PRO A 42 15.96 -16.74 -36.80
CA PRO A 42 16.49 -15.51 -37.37
C PRO A 42 16.57 -14.39 -36.33
N SER A 43 17.48 -13.45 -36.56
CA SER A 43 17.41 -12.13 -35.93
C SER A 43 16.24 -11.30 -36.47
N THR A 44 15.90 -10.19 -35.81
CA THR A 44 14.85 -9.27 -36.28
C THR A 44 15.12 -8.75 -37.70
N ASP A 45 16.38 -8.43 -38.02
CA ASP A 45 16.77 -7.90 -39.33
C ASP A 45 16.69 -8.99 -40.42
N GLU A 46 17.12 -10.21 -40.09
CA GLU A 46 17.00 -11.38 -40.97
C GLU A 46 15.53 -11.70 -41.25
N LEU A 47 14.67 -11.74 -40.21
CA LEU A 47 13.25 -12.00 -40.36
C LEU A 47 12.56 -10.91 -41.20
N THR A 48 12.90 -9.64 -40.98
CA THR A 48 12.37 -8.52 -41.77
C THR A 48 12.71 -8.68 -43.26
N SER A 49 13.97 -9.01 -43.55
CA SER A 49 14.43 -9.26 -44.93
C SER A 49 13.71 -10.44 -45.58
N GLU A 50 13.56 -11.54 -44.84
CA GLU A 50 12.84 -12.74 -45.30
C GLU A 50 11.36 -12.45 -45.59
N LEU A 51 10.68 -11.67 -44.75
CA LEU A 51 9.27 -11.32 -44.93
C LEU A 51 9.05 -10.29 -46.06
N LYS A 52 9.97 -9.35 -46.26
CA LYS A 52 9.94 -8.43 -47.42
C LYS A 52 9.96 -9.21 -48.73
N GLU A 53 10.89 -10.15 -48.85
CA GLU A 53 11.02 -11.00 -50.03
C GLU A 53 9.75 -11.83 -50.25
N LEU A 54 9.18 -12.39 -49.17
CA LEU A 54 7.94 -13.16 -49.22
C LEU A 54 6.72 -12.36 -49.73
N LEU A 55 6.66 -11.06 -49.43
CA LEU A 55 5.58 -10.17 -49.86
C LEU A 55 5.86 -9.45 -51.19
N GLY A 56 7.06 -9.62 -51.77
CA GLY A 56 7.45 -8.96 -53.02
C GLY A 56 7.76 -7.47 -52.87
N VAL A 57 8.18 -7.04 -51.68
CA VAL A 57 8.62 -5.65 -51.43
C VAL A 57 9.95 -5.38 -52.15
N PRO A 58 10.12 -4.24 -52.84
CA PRO A 58 11.38 -3.89 -53.51
C PRO A 58 12.60 -3.93 -52.58
N LYS A 59 13.77 -4.27 -53.13
CA LYS A 59 15.00 -4.43 -52.32
C LYS A 59 15.51 -3.09 -51.79
N GLU A 60 15.22 -2.00 -52.47
CA GLU A 60 15.65 -0.64 -52.16
C GLU A 60 14.91 -0.05 -50.94
N GLU A 61 13.74 -0.56 -50.61
CA GLU A 61 12.98 -0.14 -49.43
C GLU A 61 13.52 -0.85 -48.20
N GLU A 62 13.77 -0.14 -47.10
CA GLU A 62 14.21 -0.73 -45.82
C GLU A 62 13.18 -0.51 -44.70
N PRO A 63 11.97 -1.09 -44.82
CA PRO A 63 10.96 -1.01 -43.77
C PRO A 63 11.38 -1.80 -42.53
N SER A 64 10.88 -1.37 -41.40
CA SER A 64 10.88 -2.11 -40.14
C SER A 64 9.96 -3.33 -40.19
N LEU A 65 10.18 -4.28 -39.28
CA LEU A 65 9.33 -5.47 -39.15
C LEU A 65 7.84 -5.13 -38.99
N SER A 66 7.53 -4.07 -38.25
CA SER A 66 6.14 -3.62 -38.02
C SER A 66 5.48 -3.05 -39.26
N GLU A 67 6.22 -2.32 -40.09
CA GLU A 67 5.74 -1.82 -41.39
C GLU A 67 5.50 -2.97 -42.36
N VAL A 68 6.40 -3.96 -42.43
CA VAL A 68 6.22 -5.16 -43.27
C VAL A 68 4.98 -5.95 -42.86
N ALA A 69 4.75 -6.09 -41.54
CA ALA A 69 3.58 -6.77 -41.02
C ALA A 69 2.27 -5.99 -41.26
N GLU A 70 2.30 -4.66 -41.21
CA GLU A 70 1.14 -3.82 -41.55
C GLU A 70 0.82 -3.91 -43.05
N PHE A 71 1.84 -3.81 -43.91
CA PHE A 71 1.71 -3.96 -45.36
C PHE A 71 1.12 -5.31 -45.78
N ALA A 72 1.41 -6.38 -45.03
CA ALA A 72 0.83 -7.70 -45.28
C ALA A 72 -0.70 -7.76 -45.20
N ASN A 73 -1.33 -6.79 -44.52
CA ASN A 73 -2.80 -6.66 -44.49
C ASN A 73 -3.37 -6.10 -45.80
N GLU A 74 -2.55 -5.41 -46.59
CA GLU A 74 -2.94 -4.82 -47.89
C GLU A 74 -2.68 -5.77 -49.07
N VAL A 75 -1.82 -6.77 -48.88
CA VAL A 75 -1.47 -7.78 -49.89
C VAL A 75 -2.44 -8.97 -49.83
N ASP A 76 -2.96 -9.38 -50.98
CA ASP A 76 -3.84 -10.55 -51.06
C ASP A 76 -3.13 -11.83 -50.56
N GLY A 77 -3.75 -12.48 -49.57
CA GLY A 77 -3.18 -13.62 -48.84
C GLY A 77 -1.91 -13.32 -48.03
N GLY A 78 -1.50 -12.05 -47.88
CA GLY A 78 -0.25 -11.63 -47.23
C GLY A 78 -0.17 -12.10 -45.78
N LYS A 79 -1.24 -11.91 -45.00
CA LYS A 79 -1.33 -12.37 -43.60
C LYS A 79 -1.14 -13.88 -43.48
N GLN A 80 -1.76 -14.69 -44.35
CA GLN A 80 -1.62 -16.14 -44.33
C GLN A 80 -0.19 -16.59 -44.70
N LYS A 81 0.46 -15.89 -45.65
CA LYS A 81 1.86 -16.12 -46.01
C LYS A 81 2.78 -15.85 -44.82
N ILE A 82 2.63 -14.70 -44.17
CA ILE A 82 3.40 -14.36 -42.96
C ILE A 82 3.18 -15.42 -41.87
N ASN A 83 1.92 -15.74 -41.55
CA ASN A 83 1.62 -16.71 -40.48
C ASN A 83 2.28 -18.07 -40.74
N SER A 84 2.17 -18.58 -41.97
CA SER A 84 2.80 -19.84 -42.38
C SER A 84 4.33 -19.77 -42.24
N TYR A 85 4.92 -18.63 -42.62
CA TYR A 85 6.36 -18.40 -42.53
C TYR A 85 6.84 -18.33 -41.08
N LEU A 86 6.11 -17.63 -40.20
CA LEU A 86 6.43 -17.55 -38.78
C LEU A 86 6.37 -18.94 -38.12
N ILE A 87 5.35 -19.75 -38.43
CA ILE A 87 5.27 -21.14 -37.95
C ILE A 87 6.52 -21.92 -38.41
N GLN A 88 6.89 -21.82 -39.68
CA GLN A 88 8.04 -22.54 -40.23
C GLN A 88 9.37 -22.13 -39.59
N ARG A 89 9.55 -20.84 -39.30
CA ARG A 89 10.84 -20.28 -38.84
C ARG A 89 10.99 -20.25 -37.33
N LEU A 90 9.90 -20.30 -36.57
CA LEU A 90 9.89 -20.06 -35.12
C LEU A 90 9.31 -21.22 -34.31
N THR A 91 8.99 -22.36 -34.93
CA THR A 91 8.52 -23.56 -34.21
C THR A 91 9.43 -24.76 -34.49
N SER A 92 9.33 -25.80 -33.64
CA SER A 92 10.18 -27.00 -33.69
C SER A 92 11.66 -26.67 -33.51
N THR A 93 11.95 -25.67 -32.66
CA THR A 93 13.31 -25.26 -32.33
C THR A 93 14.04 -26.34 -31.51
N ILE A 94 15.37 -26.35 -31.58
CA ILE A 94 16.23 -27.26 -30.83
C ILE A 94 17.09 -26.43 -29.86
N PRO A 95 16.67 -26.29 -28.59
CA PRO A 95 17.41 -25.48 -27.62
C PRO A 95 18.84 -25.99 -27.42
N THR A 96 19.80 -25.06 -27.36
CA THR A 96 21.19 -25.34 -27.02
C THR A 96 21.32 -25.89 -25.60
N GLU A 97 22.48 -26.44 -25.24
CA GLU A 97 22.70 -26.95 -23.88
C GLU A 97 22.54 -25.84 -22.84
N ASP A 98 23.09 -24.65 -23.10
CA ASP A 98 23.02 -23.53 -22.17
C ASP A 98 21.62 -22.92 -22.07
N GLN A 99 20.89 -22.81 -23.19
CA GLN A 99 19.48 -22.43 -23.16
C GLN A 99 18.67 -23.41 -22.31
N ARG A 100 18.85 -24.72 -22.54
CA ARG A 100 18.16 -25.77 -21.77
C ARG A 100 18.49 -25.68 -20.28
N TRP A 101 19.78 -25.60 -19.94
CA TRP A 101 20.23 -25.51 -18.55
C TRP A 101 19.66 -24.29 -17.83
N LEU A 102 19.70 -23.12 -18.48
CA LEU A 102 19.20 -21.88 -17.93
C LEU A 102 17.69 -21.93 -17.74
N VAL A 103 16.98 -22.40 -18.76
CA VAL A 103 15.54 -22.53 -18.74
C VAL A 103 15.12 -23.53 -17.67
N GLU A 104 15.84 -24.63 -17.40
CA GLU A 104 15.51 -25.63 -16.37
C GLU A 104 15.64 -25.14 -14.91
N ARG A 105 16.22 -23.97 -14.66
CA ARG A 105 16.33 -23.45 -13.29
C ARG A 105 14.95 -23.14 -12.68
N ASN A 106 14.92 -23.05 -11.35
CA ASN A 106 13.71 -22.74 -10.58
C ASN A 106 13.36 -21.24 -10.69
N TRP A 107 12.72 -20.87 -11.79
CA TRP A 107 12.24 -19.52 -12.03
C TRP A 107 10.88 -19.30 -11.39
N ARG A 108 10.67 -18.09 -10.86
CA ARG A 108 9.35 -17.63 -10.41
C ARG A 108 8.37 -17.56 -11.57
N SER A 109 8.83 -16.94 -12.65
CA SER A 109 8.09 -16.78 -13.90
C SER A 109 9.08 -16.46 -15.02
N ILE A 110 8.67 -16.79 -16.25
CA ILE A 110 9.44 -16.52 -17.45
C ILE A 110 8.61 -15.62 -18.36
N PHE A 111 9.20 -14.54 -18.86
CA PHE A 111 8.58 -13.63 -19.80
C PHE A 111 9.36 -13.63 -21.11
N THR A 112 8.65 -13.45 -22.22
CA THR A 112 9.27 -13.24 -23.52
C THR A 112 8.43 -12.35 -24.42
N THR A 113 9.12 -11.59 -25.26
CA THR A 113 8.54 -10.90 -26.42
C THR A 113 8.76 -11.67 -27.72
N ASN A 114 9.42 -12.82 -27.65
CA ASN A 114 9.68 -13.65 -28.82
C ASN A 114 8.45 -14.49 -29.12
N PHE A 115 8.33 -14.92 -30.38
CA PHE A 115 7.25 -15.79 -30.82
C PHE A 115 7.65 -17.27 -30.88
N ASP A 116 8.95 -17.57 -30.70
CA ASP A 116 9.51 -18.91 -30.85
C ASP A 116 9.17 -19.86 -29.68
N ASP A 117 9.30 -21.17 -29.94
CA ASP A 117 8.95 -22.23 -28.98
C ASP A 117 10.14 -22.75 -28.14
N ILE A 118 11.29 -22.05 -28.12
CA ILE A 118 12.53 -22.55 -27.49
C ILE A 118 12.31 -22.90 -26.02
N ILE A 119 11.59 -22.06 -25.29
CA ILE A 119 11.36 -22.21 -23.85
C ILE A 119 10.48 -23.43 -23.58
N GLU A 120 9.47 -23.70 -24.43
CA GLU A 120 8.57 -24.85 -24.30
C GLU A 120 9.19 -26.17 -24.76
N GLN A 121 10.14 -26.11 -25.71
CA GLN A 121 10.90 -27.30 -26.13
C GLN A 121 11.74 -27.88 -24.98
N VAL A 122 12.02 -27.08 -23.95
CA VAL A 122 12.58 -27.54 -22.68
C VAL A 122 11.47 -28.15 -21.82
N ARG A 123 11.27 -29.47 -21.92
CA ARG A 123 10.19 -30.21 -21.25
C ARG A 123 10.38 -30.30 -19.73
N VAL A 124 9.91 -29.29 -19.02
CA VAL A 124 9.78 -29.28 -17.55
C VAL A 124 8.31 -29.55 -17.20
N SER A 125 8.02 -30.56 -16.38
CA SER A 125 6.67 -31.06 -16.08
C SER A 125 5.75 -30.10 -15.31
N ALA A 126 6.19 -28.86 -15.08
CA ALA A 126 5.52 -27.87 -14.25
C ALA A 126 5.45 -26.49 -14.92
N ARG A 127 5.29 -26.40 -16.25
CA ARG A 127 5.21 -25.12 -16.97
C ARG A 127 3.96 -24.95 -17.78
N VAL A 128 3.42 -23.73 -17.78
CA VAL A 128 2.22 -23.38 -18.55
C VAL A 128 2.47 -22.11 -19.36
N PRO A 129 2.33 -22.18 -20.70
CA PRO A 129 2.38 -20.99 -21.54
C PRO A 129 1.11 -20.16 -21.33
N VAL A 130 1.29 -18.85 -21.26
CA VAL A 130 0.23 -17.85 -21.13
C VAL A 130 0.44 -16.84 -22.25
N THR A 131 -0.52 -16.77 -23.16
CA THR A 131 -0.50 -15.91 -24.35
C THR A 131 -1.66 -14.92 -24.29
N PRO A 132 -1.69 -13.88 -25.14
CA PRO A 132 -2.80 -12.91 -25.19
C PRO A 132 -4.15 -13.57 -25.50
N ALA A 133 -4.14 -14.74 -26.17
CA ALA A 133 -5.32 -15.51 -26.50
C ALA A 133 -5.82 -16.43 -25.35
N SER A 134 -5.03 -16.61 -24.28
CA SER A 134 -5.34 -17.54 -23.18
C SER A 134 -5.91 -16.84 -21.93
N GLU A 135 -6.95 -17.41 -21.30
CA GLU A 135 -7.48 -16.90 -20.03
C GLU A 135 -6.55 -17.23 -18.86
N SER A 136 -5.74 -16.24 -18.44
CA SER A 136 -4.74 -16.40 -17.37
C SER A 136 -5.26 -16.45 -15.91
N ARG A 137 -6.58 -16.60 -15.68
CA ARG A 137 -7.18 -16.24 -14.37
C ARG A 137 -6.91 -17.20 -13.22
N SER A 138 -6.31 -18.38 -13.45
CA SER A 138 -5.97 -19.31 -12.36
C SER A 138 -4.85 -20.28 -12.74
N ILE A 139 -3.60 -19.82 -12.64
CA ILE A 139 -2.43 -20.71 -12.74
C ILE A 139 -2.20 -21.28 -11.33
N SER A 140 -2.13 -22.61 -11.22
CA SER A 140 -1.82 -23.26 -9.95
C SER A 140 -0.44 -22.86 -9.47
N ALA A 141 -0.25 -22.66 -8.16
CA ALA A 141 1.04 -22.32 -7.56
C ALA A 141 2.13 -23.37 -7.85
N SER A 142 1.74 -24.64 -8.08
CA SER A 142 2.63 -25.71 -8.52
C SER A 142 3.19 -25.59 -9.96
N LEU A 143 2.76 -24.58 -10.73
CA LEU A 143 3.13 -24.40 -12.14
C LEU A 143 3.85 -23.06 -12.34
N THR A 144 5.01 -23.09 -13.00
CA THR A 144 5.74 -21.89 -13.42
C THR A 144 5.15 -21.35 -14.74
N PRO A 145 4.65 -20.11 -14.77
CA PRO A 145 4.09 -19.53 -15.99
C PRO A 145 5.19 -19.05 -16.96
N ILE A 146 4.93 -19.22 -18.27
CA ILE A 146 5.71 -18.64 -19.37
C ILE A 146 4.81 -17.64 -20.10
N TYR A 147 5.05 -16.34 -19.91
CA TYR A 147 4.23 -15.27 -20.46
C TYR A 147 4.78 -14.79 -21.81
N TYR A 148 4.01 -15.01 -22.88
CA TYR A 148 4.25 -14.49 -24.23
C TYR A 148 3.58 -13.13 -24.38
N LEU A 149 4.32 -12.06 -24.14
CA LEU A 149 3.76 -10.70 -24.13
C LEU A 149 3.27 -10.25 -25.50
N HIS A 150 3.89 -10.76 -26.57
CA HIS A 150 3.60 -10.42 -27.95
C HIS A 150 2.88 -11.55 -28.72
N GLY A 151 2.47 -12.61 -28.03
CA GLY A 151 1.88 -13.80 -28.65
C GLY A 151 2.93 -14.85 -29.05
N ARG A 152 2.45 -15.97 -29.58
CA ARG A 152 3.25 -17.17 -29.83
C ARG A 152 3.00 -17.71 -31.23
N ALA A 153 4.06 -18.07 -31.96
CA ALA A 153 3.95 -18.59 -33.32
C ALA A 153 3.20 -19.93 -33.39
N LEU A 154 3.28 -20.75 -32.34
CA LEU A 154 2.55 -22.02 -32.25
C LEU A 154 1.02 -21.82 -32.26
N ASP A 155 0.52 -20.70 -31.72
CA ASP A 155 -0.92 -20.39 -31.67
C ASP A 155 -1.48 -20.14 -33.08
N LEU A 156 -0.62 -19.78 -34.05
CA LEU A 156 -1.02 -19.59 -35.45
C LEU A 156 -1.44 -20.90 -36.14
N ARG A 157 -1.16 -22.07 -35.54
CA ARG A 157 -1.61 -23.37 -36.08
C ARG A 157 -3.09 -23.63 -35.83
N GLU A 158 -3.70 -22.93 -34.87
CA GLU A 158 -5.11 -23.11 -34.49
C GLU A 158 -5.96 -22.05 -35.19
N ALA A 159 -6.63 -22.45 -36.28
CA ALA A 159 -7.35 -21.51 -37.15
C ALA A 159 -8.59 -20.86 -36.51
N ASP A 160 -9.12 -21.43 -35.43
CA ASP A 160 -10.37 -21.00 -34.79
C ASP A 160 -10.16 -19.95 -33.67
N ILE A 161 -8.90 -19.62 -33.34
CA ILE A 161 -8.55 -18.66 -32.28
C ILE A 161 -7.75 -17.52 -32.90
N ASP A 162 -8.13 -16.26 -32.66
CA ASP A 162 -7.28 -15.12 -33.00
C ASP A 162 -6.08 -15.09 -32.04
N PRO A 163 -4.85 -15.41 -32.51
CA PRO A 163 -3.69 -15.52 -31.64
C PRO A 163 -3.24 -14.16 -31.09
N SER A 164 -3.81 -13.05 -31.59
CA SER A 164 -3.55 -11.69 -31.10
C SER A 164 -2.05 -11.35 -31.06
N MET A 165 -1.32 -11.80 -32.10
CA MET A 165 0.10 -11.53 -32.28
C MET A 165 0.38 -10.02 -32.35
N VAL A 166 1.42 -9.57 -31.65
CA VAL A 166 1.87 -8.17 -31.66
C VAL A 166 3.04 -8.07 -32.63
N LEU A 167 2.75 -7.75 -33.88
CA LEU A 167 3.76 -7.60 -34.93
C LEU A 167 3.65 -6.28 -35.68
N SER A 168 2.43 -5.84 -36.02
CA SER A 168 2.20 -4.63 -36.81
C SER A 168 2.10 -3.37 -35.94
N GLU A 169 2.26 -2.18 -36.55
CA GLU A 169 2.11 -0.90 -35.85
C GLU A 169 0.74 -0.78 -35.17
N THR A 170 -0.32 -1.20 -35.86
CA THR A 170 -1.68 -1.23 -35.31
C THR A 170 -1.78 -2.09 -34.05
N ASN A 171 -1.04 -3.21 -33.96
CA ASN A 171 -1.02 -4.03 -32.75
C ASN A 171 -0.29 -3.32 -31.61
N TYR A 172 0.87 -2.71 -31.88
CA TYR A 172 1.63 -1.96 -30.88
C TYR A 172 0.83 -0.77 -30.31
N LEU A 173 0.06 -0.06 -31.14
CA LEU A 173 -0.80 1.04 -30.70
C LEU A 173 -1.96 0.57 -29.80
N LYS A 174 -2.44 -0.66 -29.99
CA LYS A 174 -3.52 -1.26 -29.19
C LYS A 174 -3.03 -2.04 -27.97
N LEU A 175 -1.72 -2.25 -27.85
CA LEU A 175 -1.06 -3.13 -26.88
C LEU A 175 -1.48 -2.86 -25.43
N GLU A 176 -1.54 -1.58 -25.05
CA GLU A 176 -1.93 -1.15 -23.70
C GLU A 176 -3.35 -1.61 -23.34
N LYS A 177 -4.24 -1.70 -24.33
CA LYS A 177 -5.62 -2.14 -24.13
C LYS A 177 -5.79 -3.65 -24.31
N SER A 178 -5.16 -4.25 -25.32
CA SER A 178 -5.34 -5.66 -25.66
C SER A 178 -4.61 -6.61 -24.70
N ASN A 179 -3.41 -6.22 -24.26
CA ASN A 179 -2.53 -7.09 -23.47
C ASN A 179 -2.31 -6.54 -22.06
N ARG A 180 -3.12 -5.54 -21.64
CA ARG A 180 -3.06 -4.88 -20.33
C ARG A 180 -2.80 -5.85 -19.18
N ASP A 181 -3.57 -6.90 -19.23
CA ASP A 181 -3.57 -7.99 -18.29
C ASP A 181 -2.16 -8.61 -18.16
N LEU A 182 -1.57 -9.10 -19.25
CA LEU A 182 -0.22 -9.68 -19.25
C LEU A 182 0.86 -8.71 -18.73
N TYR A 183 0.78 -7.44 -19.12
CA TYR A 183 1.71 -6.41 -18.64
C TYR A 183 1.55 -6.14 -17.13
N ALA A 184 0.34 -6.15 -16.60
CA ALA A 184 0.12 -6.06 -15.16
C ALA A 184 0.72 -7.28 -14.42
N LYS A 185 0.68 -8.49 -15.00
CA LYS A 185 1.40 -9.65 -14.42
C LYS A 185 2.91 -9.45 -14.48
N LEU A 186 3.46 -8.95 -15.58
CA LEU A 186 4.89 -8.62 -15.68
C LEU A 186 5.34 -7.73 -14.53
N PHE A 187 4.64 -6.62 -14.28
CA PHE A 187 5.06 -5.68 -13.24
C PHE A 187 4.81 -6.19 -11.82
N ASN A 188 3.78 -7.01 -11.60
CA ASN A 188 3.59 -7.69 -10.31
C ASN A 188 4.72 -8.69 -10.03
N GLU A 189 5.09 -9.49 -11.03
CA GLU A 189 6.17 -10.48 -10.92
C GLU A 189 7.53 -9.78 -10.72
N ILE A 190 7.81 -8.71 -11.47
CA ILE A 190 8.98 -7.84 -11.29
C ILE A 190 9.02 -7.26 -9.87
N ALA A 191 7.90 -6.77 -9.35
CA ALA A 191 7.84 -6.21 -8.00
C ALA A 191 8.20 -7.27 -6.95
N CYS A 192 7.73 -8.51 -7.11
CA CYS A 192 7.94 -9.59 -6.15
C CYS A 192 9.27 -10.34 -6.31
N ALA A 193 9.95 -10.19 -7.45
CA ALA A 193 11.21 -10.87 -7.71
C ALA A 193 12.33 -10.39 -6.77
N ARG A 194 13.21 -11.31 -6.36
CA ARG A 194 14.48 -11.00 -5.67
C ARG A 194 15.61 -10.69 -6.66
N ALA A 195 15.50 -11.20 -7.89
CA ALA A 195 16.37 -10.89 -9.01
C ALA A 195 15.57 -10.92 -10.32
N ILE A 196 15.89 -10.03 -11.25
CA ILE A 196 15.30 -9.99 -12.59
C ILE A 196 16.44 -10.16 -13.57
N VAL A 197 16.35 -11.14 -14.48
CA VAL A 197 17.41 -11.45 -15.44
C VAL A 197 16.87 -11.23 -16.85
N LEU A 198 17.36 -10.20 -17.54
CA LEU A 198 17.03 -9.92 -18.94
C LEU A 198 18.12 -10.52 -19.84
N VAL A 199 17.79 -11.50 -20.67
CA VAL A 199 18.76 -12.18 -21.55
C VAL A 199 18.47 -11.86 -23.00
N GLY A 200 19.44 -11.22 -23.67
CA GLY A 200 19.32 -10.90 -25.10
C GLY A 200 18.15 -9.96 -25.43
N TYR A 201 17.70 -9.16 -24.45
CA TYR A 201 16.57 -8.25 -24.60
C TYR A 201 17.04 -6.80 -24.65
N SER A 202 16.61 -6.06 -25.67
CA SER A 202 17.09 -4.70 -25.90
C SER A 202 16.35 -3.64 -25.08
N LEU A 203 15.18 -3.93 -24.48
CA LEU A 203 14.32 -2.91 -23.85
C LEU A 203 13.98 -1.73 -24.81
N ARG A 204 13.72 -2.05 -26.09
CA ARG A 204 13.21 -1.07 -27.06
C ARG A 204 11.68 -0.92 -27.03
N ASP A 205 10.96 -1.89 -26.46
CA ASP A 205 9.53 -1.77 -26.21
C ASP A 205 9.29 -0.64 -25.20
N LEU A 206 8.62 0.43 -25.65
CA LEU A 206 8.40 1.63 -24.85
C LEU A 206 7.55 1.36 -23.61
N GLN A 207 6.58 0.43 -23.68
CA GLN A 207 5.71 0.10 -22.57
C GLN A 207 6.50 -0.61 -21.46
N ILE A 208 7.33 -1.58 -21.85
CA ILE A 208 8.18 -2.32 -20.90
C ILE A 208 9.26 -1.38 -20.34
N ALA A 209 9.97 -0.64 -21.19
CA ALA A 209 11.01 0.28 -20.76
C ALA A 209 10.45 1.37 -19.82
N SER A 210 9.31 1.96 -20.15
CA SER A 210 8.65 2.94 -19.28
C SER A 210 8.28 2.34 -17.93
N GLY A 211 7.75 1.12 -17.90
CA GLY A 211 7.39 0.45 -16.65
C GLY A 211 8.60 0.12 -15.77
N PHE A 212 9.73 -0.31 -16.34
CA PHE A 212 10.98 -0.49 -15.57
C PHE A 212 11.47 0.83 -14.97
N LEU A 213 11.42 1.94 -15.72
CA LEU A 213 11.80 3.26 -15.20
C LEU A 213 10.87 3.74 -14.09
N LYS A 214 9.55 3.61 -14.30
CA LYS A 214 8.53 4.00 -13.32
C LYS A 214 8.56 3.17 -12.04
N SER A 215 9.10 1.95 -12.11
CA SER A 215 9.23 1.08 -10.95
C SER A 215 10.36 1.52 -9.99
N GLY A 216 11.17 2.53 -10.37
CA GLY A 216 12.14 3.19 -9.50
C GLY A 216 13.45 2.43 -9.28
N GLY A 217 14.29 2.98 -8.40
CA GLY A 217 15.63 2.46 -8.13
C GLY A 217 15.68 1.02 -7.62
N GLU A 218 14.67 0.56 -6.89
CA GLU A 218 14.62 -0.81 -6.37
C GLU A 218 14.61 -1.85 -7.48
N VAL A 219 13.77 -1.68 -8.50
CA VAL A 219 13.73 -2.62 -9.64
C VAL A 219 15.04 -2.58 -10.40
N ARG A 220 15.64 -1.40 -10.58
CA ARG A 220 16.96 -1.25 -11.19
C ARG A 220 18.03 -2.05 -10.44
N ASP A 221 18.06 -1.95 -9.11
CA ASP A 221 19.09 -2.56 -8.25
C ASP A 221 19.02 -4.09 -8.19
N LYS A 222 17.90 -4.69 -8.58
CA LYS A 222 17.73 -6.16 -8.69
C LYS A 222 17.67 -6.68 -10.12
N THR A 223 17.83 -5.81 -11.12
CA THR A 223 17.81 -6.18 -12.54
C THR A 223 19.23 -6.40 -13.05
N VAL A 224 19.44 -7.54 -13.69
CA VAL A 224 20.68 -7.96 -14.34
C VAL A 224 20.40 -8.16 -15.82
N ILE A 225 21.18 -7.52 -16.68
CA ILE A 225 20.96 -7.48 -18.12
C ILE A 225 22.14 -8.15 -18.79
N ILE A 226 21.88 -9.29 -19.42
CA ILE A 226 22.86 -10.09 -20.13
C ILE A 226 22.83 -9.71 -21.60
N THR A 227 23.92 -9.08 -22.04
CA THR A 227 24.10 -8.60 -23.42
C THR A 227 25.19 -9.41 -24.11
N GLY A 228 25.25 -9.35 -25.44
CA GLY A 228 26.33 -9.96 -26.20
C GLY A 228 27.68 -9.31 -25.85
N PRO A 229 28.80 -10.05 -25.96
CA PRO A 229 30.13 -9.51 -25.67
C PRO A 229 30.51 -8.34 -26.60
N ASN A 230 29.99 -8.38 -27.84
CA ASN A 230 30.28 -7.39 -28.90
C ASN A 230 29.24 -6.26 -29.00
N ASP A 231 28.32 -6.14 -28.05
CA ASP A 231 27.35 -5.03 -28.06
C ASP A 231 28.05 -3.66 -27.92
N SER A 232 27.53 -2.65 -28.60
CA SER A 232 28.12 -1.31 -28.60
C SER A 232 28.06 -0.64 -27.21
N ASP A 233 29.00 0.27 -26.94
CA ASP A 233 28.98 1.04 -25.69
C ASP A 233 27.75 1.94 -25.56
N PHE A 234 27.15 2.37 -26.67
CA PHE A 234 25.87 3.08 -26.68
C PHE A 234 24.73 2.18 -26.16
N THR A 235 24.68 0.92 -26.63
CA THR A 235 23.71 -0.08 -26.14
C THR A 235 23.88 -0.31 -24.65
N LYS A 236 25.12 -0.55 -24.18
CA LYS A 236 25.44 -0.77 -22.77
C LYS A 236 25.07 0.44 -21.91
N SER A 237 25.42 1.64 -22.35
CA SER A 237 25.10 2.90 -21.66
C SER A 237 23.58 3.10 -21.49
N ARG A 238 22.80 2.81 -22.54
CA ARG A 238 21.33 2.84 -22.45
C ARG A 238 20.79 1.83 -21.44
N LEU A 239 21.28 0.59 -21.49
CA LEU A 239 20.78 -0.50 -20.65
C LEU A 239 21.11 -0.32 -19.17
N ARG A 240 22.22 0.34 -18.83
CA ARG A 240 22.59 0.68 -17.43
C ARG A 240 21.54 1.51 -16.69
N LYS A 241 20.63 2.18 -17.40
CA LYS A 241 19.49 2.89 -16.81
C LYS A 241 18.49 1.94 -16.14
N PHE A 242 18.44 0.68 -16.59
CA PHE A 242 17.45 -0.30 -16.16
C PHE A 242 18.01 -1.41 -15.25
N GLY A 243 19.33 -1.57 -15.17
CA GLY A 243 19.96 -2.58 -14.32
C GLY A 243 21.46 -2.74 -14.53
N HIS A 244 22.05 -3.71 -13.84
CA HIS A 244 23.48 -4.05 -13.99
C HIS A 244 23.71 -4.80 -15.30
N VAL A 245 24.61 -4.31 -16.16
CA VAL A 245 24.86 -4.87 -17.49
C VAL A 245 26.06 -5.80 -17.47
N LEU A 246 25.86 -7.07 -17.82
CA LEU A 246 26.91 -8.09 -18.01
C LEU A 246 27.02 -8.45 -19.50
N SER A 247 28.14 -8.07 -20.11
CA SER A 247 28.39 -8.31 -21.54
C SER A 247 29.13 -9.62 -21.78
N VAL A 248 28.47 -10.73 -21.44
CA VAL A 248 29.05 -12.09 -21.48
C VAL A 248 28.32 -13.05 -22.41
N GLY A 249 27.17 -12.65 -22.96
CA GLY A 249 26.27 -13.53 -23.69
C GLY A 249 25.58 -14.56 -22.79
N SER A 250 24.63 -15.30 -23.36
CA SER A 250 23.88 -16.35 -22.64
C SER A 250 24.82 -17.43 -22.11
N ASP A 251 25.76 -17.88 -22.95
CA ASP A 251 26.67 -18.98 -22.64
C ASP A 251 27.63 -18.60 -21.50
N GLY A 252 28.26 -17.42 -21.58
CA GLY A 252 29.14 -16.92 -20.52
C GLY A 252 28.41 -16.60 -19.21
N PHE A 253 27.12 -16.27 -19.28
CA PHE A 253 26.28 -16.12 -18.09
C PHE A 253 25.99 -17.48 -17.42
N VAL A 254 25.66 -18.50 -18.21
CA VAL A 254 25.47 -19.87 -17.73
C VAL A 254 26.75 -20.42 -17.10
N GLU A 255 27.91 -20.19 -17.71
CA GLU A 255 29.21 -20.59 -17.15
C GLU A 255 29.44 -19.97 -15.76
N LYS A 256 29.20 -18.67 -15.60
CA LYS A 256 29.31 -17.97 -14.31
C LYS A 256 28.33 -18.52 -13.25
N LEU A 257 27.09 -18.83 -13.64
CA LEU A 257 26.11 -19.43 -12.72
C LEU A 257 26.51 -20.86 -12.33
N ARG A 258 27.01 -21.68 -13.26
CA ARG A 258 27.50 -23.05 -12.98
C ARG A 258 28.68 -23.04 -12.01
N ALA A 259 29.55 -22.04 -12.10
CA ALA A 259 30.67 -21.86 -11.17
C ALA A 259 30.24 -21.42 -9.76
N CYS A 260 29.05 -20.84 -9.64
CA CYS A 260 28.49 -20.36 -8.38
C CYS A 260 27.65 -21.46 -7.73
N SER A 261 28.28 -22.38 -6.97
CA SER A 261 27.56 -23.42 -6.24
C SER A 261 26.85 -22.86 -5.01
N ILE A 262 25.54 -22.69 -5.09
CA ILE A 262 24.69 -22.36 -3.93
C ILE A 262 23.73 -23.54 -3.75
N GLU A 263 23.94 -24.34 -2.72
CA GLU A 263 22.98 -25.37 -2.30
C GLU A 263 21.69 -24.67 -1.85
N PRO A 264 20.49 -25.16 -2.23
CA PRO A 264 19.23 -24.64 -1.71
C PRO A 264 19.25 -24.77 -0.19
N GLY A 265 19.18 -23.64 0.52
CA GLY A 265 19.11 -23.67 1.98
C GLY A 265 17.76 -24.24 2.43
N GLU A 266 17.71 -24.92 3.59
CA GLU A 266 16.47 -25.36 4.26
C GLU A 266 15.46 -24.22 4.52
N THR A 267 15.85 -22.95 4.29
CA THR A 267 15.08 -21.73 4.55
C THR A 267 14.90 -20.85 3.31
N ASP A 268 14.83 -21.41 2.11
CA ASP A 268 14.47 -20.66 0.90
C ASP A 268 12.96 -20.35 0.87
N LEU A 269 12.55 -19.42 1.74
CA LEU A 269 11.24 -18.78 1.77
C LEU A 269 11.28 -17.53 0.89
N GLN A 270 10.34 -17.42 -0.03
CA GLN A 270 10.20 -16.35 -1.02
C GLN A 270 9.31 -15.21 -0.52
N PHE A 271 8.26 -15.53 0.22
CA PHE A 271 7.18 -14.62 0.61
C PHE A 271 7.13 -14.40 2.12
N LEU A 272 7.55 -15.37 2.93
CA LEU A 272 7.71 -15.21 4.38
C LEU A 272 9.08 -14.64 4.71
N ARG A 273 9.08 -13.45 5.32
CA ARG A 273 10.31 -12.81 5.79
C ARG A 273 10.62 -13.24 7.22
N GLU A 274 11.59 -14.13 7.40
CA GLU A 274 12.07 -14.57 8.71
C GLU A 274 12.77 -13.42 9.46
N GLN A 275 12.34 -13.16 10.69
CA GLN A 275 13.01 -12.23 11.59
C GLN A 275 14.20 -12.93 12.23
N LYS A 276 15.38 -12.35 12.07
CA LYS A 276 16.61 -12.81 12.71
C LYS A 276 17.03 -11.83 13.80
N LEU A 277 17.70 -12.34 14.83
CA LEU A 277 18.42 -11.49 15.77
C LEU A 277 19.64 -10.91 15.07
N VAL A 278 19.97 -9.67 15.43
CA VAL A 278 21.19 -8.99 15.01
C VAL A 278 22.09 -8.81 16.23
N ASP A 279 23.33 -8.40 16.02
CA ASP A 279 24.21 -8.04 17.12
C ASP A 279 23.72 -6.75 17.81
N ALA A 280 23.86 -6.70 19.13
CA ALA A 280 23.52 -5.51 19.90
C ALA A 280 24.47 -4.36 19.54
N ALA A 281 23.96 -3.13 19.56
CA ALA A 281 24.77 -1.94 19.35
C ALA A 281 25.83 -1.80 20.46
N ASP A 282 26.93 -1.12 20.13
CA ASP A 282 28.03 -0.88 21.08
C ASP A 282 27.61 0.08 22.22
N VAL A 283 26.76 1.06 21.91
CA VAL A 283 26.23 2.06 22.84
C VAL A 283 24.92 2.61 22.28
N ASN A 284 23.96 2.93 23.16
CA ASN A 284 22.84 3.78 22.79
C ASN A 284 23.14 5.24 23.16
N GLU A 285 22.81 6.18 22.27
CA GLU A 285 22.95 7.61 22.48
C GLU A 285 21.61 8.34 22.36
N ALA A 286 21.59 9.63 22.75
CA ALA A 286 20.38 10.45 22.61
C ALA A 286 19.92 10.57 21.14
N GLU A 287 20.86 10.55 20.18
CA GLU A 287 20.55 10.61 18.74
C GLU A 287 19.82 9.36 18.24
N ASP A 288 20.02 8.20 18.87
CA ASP A 288 19.25 6.99 18.57
C ASP A 288 17.79 7.15 18.98
N PHE A 289 17.54 7.70 20.18
CA PHE A 289 16.19 8.00 20.63
C PHE A 289 15.53 9.06 19.73
N LEU A 290 16.25 10.12 19.36
CA LEU A 290 15.78 11.12 18.40
C LEU A 290 15.34 10.45 17.09
N THR A 291 16.17 9.58 16.54
CA THR A 291 15.92 8.86 15.30
C THR A 291 14.69 7.96 15.42
N LEU A 292 14.52 7.24 16.55
CA LEU A 292 13.33 6.44 16.84
C LEU A 292 12.06 7.30 16.83
N ILE A 293 12.07 8.44 17.51
CA ILE A 293 10.89 9.32 17.64
C ILE A 293 10.52 9.96 16.29
N LEU A 294 11.52 10.36 15.49
CA LEU A 294 11.29 10.96 14.17
C LEU A 294 10.86 9.94 13.12
N ARG A 295 11.48 8.75 13.08
CA ARG A 295 11.15 7.69 12.10
C ARG A 295 9.95 6.84 12.49
N GLY A 296 9.71 6.66 13.80
CA GLY A 296 8.68 5.75 14.32
C GLY A 296 9.02 4.27 14.13
N GLU A 297 10.30 3.94 13.93
CA GLU A 297 10.80 2.59 13.67
C GLU A 297 11.89 2.22 14.68
N VAL A 298 11.77 1.01 15.25
CA VAL A 298 12.74 0.49 16.22
C VAL A 298 13.96 -0.06 15.50
N GLU A 299 15.14 0.46 15.83
CA GLU A 299 16.41 -0.09 15.36
C GLU A 299 16.78 -1.34 16.18
N PRO A 300 16.91 -2.52 15.53
CA PRO A 300 17.16 -3.77 16.22
C PRO A 300 18.37 -3.80 17.15
N ALA A 301 19.50 -3.27 16.70
CA ALA A 301 20.75 -3.29 17.47
C ALA A 301 20.60 -2.49 18.78
N ASN A 302 19.93 -1.34 18.73
CA ASN A 302 19.75 -0.45 19.87
C ASN A 302 18.77 -1.02 20.90
N PHE A 303 17.69 -1.65 20.44
CA PHE A 303 16.75 -2.35 21.34
C PHE A 303 17.43 -3.53 22.06
N LEU A 304 18.24 -4.31 21.35
CA LEU A 304 19.00 -5.40 21.97
C LEU A 304 20.07 -4.89 22.94
N ARG A 305 20.70 -3.74 22.67
CA ARG A 305 21.61 -3.09 23.61
C ARG A 305 20.93 -2.77 24.94
N GLN A 306 19.72 -2.22 24.90
CA GLN A 306 18.93 -1.95 26.11
C GLN A 306 18.67 -3.21 26.95
N LYS A 307 18.55 -4.38 26.31
CA LYS A 307 18.35 -5.68 27.01
C LYS A 307 19.61 -6.15 27.75
N VAL A 308 20.79 -5.68 27.34
CA VAL A 308 22.06 -6.05 27.95
C VAL A 308 22.47 -5.03 29.02
N ILE A 309 22.24 -3.74 28.75
CA ILE A 309 22.64 -2.62 29.61
C ILE A 309 21.43 -1.79 30.00
N GLU A 310 20.88 -2.01 31.20
CA GLU A 310 19.68 -1.33 31.70
C GLU A 310 19.83 0.20 31.83
N SER A 311 21.06 0.71 32.00
CA SER A 311 21.35 2.16 32.10
C SER A 311 21.34 2.91 30.77
N GLU A 312 21.18 2.19 29.65
CA GLU A 312 21.14 2.71 28.28
C GLU A 312 19.78 2.43 27.62
N PRO A 313 18.67 2.97 28.17
CA PRO A 313 17.33 2.69 27.66
C PRO A 313 17.14 3.31 26.27
N TYR A 314 16.62 2.55 25.32
CA TYR A 314 16.38 3.01 23.95
C TYR A 314 14.89 3.33 23.71
N CYS A 315 14.00 2.48 24.18
CA CYS A 315 12.55 2.70 24.12
C CYS A 315 11.83 2.04 25.30
N ILE A 316 10.61 2.51 25.58
CA ILE A 316 9.76 1.87 26.58
C ILE A 316 9.34 0.47 26.13
N GLU A 317 9.33 -0.47 27.06
CA GLU A 317 8.85 -1.83 26.79
C GLU A 317 7.37 -1.93 27.09
N ARG A 318 6.58 -2.40 26.11
CA ARG A 318 5.14 -2.52 26.31
C ARG A 318 4.83 -3.72 27.22
N SER A 319 4.17 -3.49 28.35
CA SER A 319 3.79 -4.50 29.33
C SER A 319 2.94 -5.63 28.73
N HIS A 320 2.15 -5.30 27.70
CA HIS A 320 1.37 -6.24 26.93
C HIS A 320 2.18 -7.31 26.19
N VAL A 321 3.50 -7.12 25.98
CA VAL A 321 4.36 -8.18 25.42
C VAL A 321 4.40 -9.39 26.37
N LYS A 322 4.50 -9.17 27.68
CA LYS A 322 4.42 -10.25 28.69
C LYS A 322 3.05 -10.93 28.65
N THR A 323 1.99 -10.13 28.55
CA THR A 323 0.60 -10.62 28.45
C THR A 323 0.38 -11.54 27.25
N LEU A 324 1.01 -11.23 26.12
CA LEU A 324 0.97 -12.03 24.90
C LEU A 324 1.69 -13.37 25.10
N LEU A 325 2.90 -13.28 25.66
CA LEU A 325 3.81 -14.38 25.88
C LEU A 325 3.28 -15.42 26.89
N ASP A 326 2.45 -15.00 27.85
CA ASP A 326 1.92 -15.88 28.91
C ASP A 326 0.50 -16.38 28.59
N ALA A 327 -0.09 -16.00 27.46
CA ALA A 327 -1.44 -16.42 27.12
C ALA A 327 -1.49 -17.86 26.58
N SER A 328 -2.58 -18.56 26.86
CA SER A 328 -2.83 -19.92 26.37
C SER A 328 -3.47 -19.97 24.97
N VAL A 329 -3.60 -18.82 24.29
CA VAL A 329 -4.23 -18.71 22.97
C VAL A 329 -3.17 -18.41 21.91
N GLY A 330 -3.35 -18.97 20.71
CA GLY A 330 -2.42 -18.77 19.60
C GLY A 330 -2.70 -17.54 18.73
N ARG A 331 -3.76 -16.76 19.00
CA ARG A 331 -4.22 -15.68 18.11
C ARG A 331 -4.38 -14.38 18.87
N PHE A 332 -3.70 -13.35 18.42
CA PHE A 332 -3.70 -12.03 19.03
C PHE A 332 -4.06 -10.98 17.99
N ILE A 333 -4.98 -10.10 18.34
CA ILE A 333 -5.25 -8.89 17.57
C ILE A 333 -4.88 -7.67 18.41
N VAL A 334 -3.96 -6.88 17.90
CA VAL A 334 -3.38 -5.72 18.57
C VAL A 334 -3.99 -4.47 17.96
N SER A 335 -4.77 -3.73 18.75
CA SER A 335 -5.48 -2.55 18.28
C SER A 335 -4.92 -1.28 18.93
N SER A 336 -4.89 -0.21 18.14
CA SER A 336 -4.56 1.12 18.65
C SER A 336 -4.95 2.19 17.63
N ASP A 337 -5.05 3.42 18.10
CA ASP A 337 -4.99 4.61 17.27
C ASP A 337 -3.61 4.82 16.67
N PHE A 338 -3.56 5.70 15.70
CA PHE A 338 -2.34 6.02 14.99
C PHE A 338 -1.30 6.67 15.91
N GLY A 339 -0.05 6.19 15.85
CA GLY A 339 1.08 6.73 16.62
C GLY A 339 1.31 6.11 17.98
N ASN A 340 0.45 5.18 18.41
CA ASN A 340 0.61 4.47 19.68
C ASN A 340 1.54 3.24 19.60
N GLY A 341 2.45 3.20 18.62
CA GLY A 341 3.56 2.25 18.62
C GLY A 341 3.26 0.79 18.24
N LYS A 342 2.23 0.50 17.42
CA LYS A 342 1.93 -0.90 16.99
C LYS A 342 3.09 -1.61 16.32
N SER A 343 3.76 -0.95 15.38
CA SER A 343 4.90 -1.55 14.68
C SER A 343 6.08 -1.77 15.64
N ALA A 344 6.30 -0.85 16.59
CA ALA A 344 7.26 -1.03 17.68
C ALA A 344 6.88 -2.21 18.59
N PHE A 345 5.61 -2.36 18.96
CA PHE A 345 5.10 -3.50 19.73
C PHE A 345 5.32 -4.83 19.02
N LEU A 346 4.98 -4.93 17.71
CA LEU A 346 5.23 -6.14 16.93
C LEU A 346 6.72 -6.50 16.92
N TYR A 347 7.59 -5.49 16.78
CA TYR A 347 9.02 -5.70 16.84
C TYR A 347 9.48 -6.20 18.22
N GLN A 348 9.06 -5.56 19.32
CA GLN A 348 9.38 -6.00 20.68
C GLN A 348 8.90 -7.44 20.93
N ALA A 349 7.68 -7.76 20.51
CA ALA A 349 7.13 -9.12 20.57
C ALA A 349 7.97 -10.11 19.76
N SER A 350 8.44 -9.72 18.56
CA SER A 350 9.29 -10.57 17.71
C SER A 350 10.60 -10.97 18.42
N VAL A 351 11.27 -10.02 19.07
CA VAL A 351 12.52 -10.27 19.80
C VAL A 351 12.27 -11.18 21.00
N ALA A 352 11.22 -10.92 21.76
CA ALA A 352 10.89 -11.72 22.94
C ALA A 352 10.49 -13.17 22.57
N LEU A 353 9.84 -13.37 21.43
CA LEU A 353 9.50 -14.69 20.89
C LEU A 353 10.75 -15.44 20.41
N LEU A 354 11.66 -14.77 19.69
CA LEU A 354 12.94 -15.34 19.28
C LEU A 354 13.76 -15.82 20.50
N GLN A 355 13.79 -15.01 21.57
CA GLN A 355 14.45 -15.39 22.83
C GLN A 355 13.80 -16.59 23.53
N ARG A 356 12.51 -16.86 23.27
CA ARG A 356 11.81 -18.07 23.73
C ARG A 356 11.90 -19.26 22.77
N GLY A 357 12.70 -19.15 21.71
CA GLY A 357 12.93 -20.24 20.76
C GLY A 357 11.89 -20.35 19.65
N TYR A 358 11.03 -19.36 19.46
CA TYR A 358 10.14 -19.30 18.30
C TYR A 358 10.90 -18.88 17.04
N ARG A 359 10.55 -19.46 15.90
CA ARG A 359 10.85 -18.90 14.58
C ARG A 359 9.80 -17.86 14.24
N VAL A 360 10.20 -16.64 13.92
CA VAL A 360 9.27 -15.52 13.74
C VAL A 360 9.29 -15.07 12.28
N PHE A 361 8.11 -14.97 11.64
CA PHE A 361 7.96 -14.59 10.24
C PHE A 361 7.00 -13.41 10.09
N TRP A 362 7.38 -12.45 9.24
CA TRP A 362 6.51 -11.37 8.81
C TRP A 362 5.70 -11.78 7.57
N ILE A 363 4.42 -11.45 7.58
CA ILE A 363 3.51 -11.53 6.43
C ILE A 363 3.28 -10.11 5.92
N ASP A 364 3.85 -9.78 4.77
CA ASP A 364 3.77 -8.45 4.16
C ASP A 364 3.29 -8.47 2.69
N THR A 365 2.84 -9.63 2.20
CA THR A 365 2.25 -9.81 0.87
C THR A 365 0.81 -10.32 0.90
N ARG A 366 0.04 -9.95 -0.13
CA ARG A 366 -1.34 -10.42 -0.38
C ARG A 366 -1.41 -11.60 -1.34
N LEU A 367 -0.26 -12.00 -1.88
CA LEU A 367 -0.14 -13.05 -2.89
C LEU A 367 -0.52 -14.43 -2.32
N PRO A 368 -1.45 -15.17 -2.94
CA PRO A 368 -1.87 -16.50 -2.46
C PRO A 368 -0.72 -17.50 -2.33
N GLU A 369 0.35 -17.34 -3.09
CA GLU A 369 1.53 -18.21 -3.12
C GLU A 369 2.23 -18.29 -1.74
N ILE A 370 2.08 -17.28 -0.87
CA ILE A 370 2.59 -17.33 0.50
C ILE A 370 1.96 -18.46 1.33
N ASN A 371 0.75 -18.90 0.96
CA ASN A 371 0.02 -19.92 1.70
C ASN A 371 0.78 -21.26 1.74
N GLU A 372 1.45 -21.62 0.65
CA GLU A 372 2.28 -22.84 0.60
C GLU A 372 3.49 -22.73 1.53
N GLU A 373 4.08 -21.54 1.67
CA GLU A 373 5.17 -21.31 2.61
C GLU A 373 4.71 -21.39 4.07
N ILE A 374 3.54 -20.82 4.36
CA ILE A 374 2.91 -20.91 5.68
C ILE A 374 2.66 -22.38 6.04
N GLU A 375 2.12 -23.18 5.11
CA GLU A 375 1.92 -24.61 5.33
C GLU A 375 3.24 -25.37 5.53
N ARG A 376 4.27 -25.11 4.71
CA ARG A 376 5.61 -25.70 4.87
C ARG A 376 6.20 -25.39 6.25
N VAL A 377 6.14 -24.14 6.69
CA VAL A 377 6.66 -23.71 7.99
C VAL A 377 5.87 -24.36 9.13
N LEU A 378 4.54 -24.36 9.05
CA LEU A 378 3.68 -25.01 10.06
C LEU A 378 3.90 -26.53 10.13
N ALA A 379 4.17 -27.19 9.00
CA ALA A 379 4.40 -28.63 8.92
C ALA A 379 5.69 -29.08 9.63
N THR A 380 6.64 -28.17 9.88
CA THR A 380 7.84 -28.48 10.68
C THR A 380 7.53 -28.86 12.12
N GLY A 381 6.37 -28.45 12.65
CA GLY A 381 5.97 -28.66 14.05
C GLY A 381 6.79 -27.90 15.08
N GLN A 382 7.70 -27.02 14.65
CA GLN A 382 8.50 -26.17 15.53
C GLN A 382 7.68 -24.97 16.04
N PRO A 383 8.05 -24.39 17.20
CA PRO A 383 7.46 -23.13 17.66
C PRO A 383 7.61 -22.03 16.61
N VAL A 384 6.48 -21.49 16.13
CA VAL A 384 6.45 -20.47 15.08
C VAL A 384 5.54 -19.31 15.45
N ALA A 385 5.89 -18.09 15.06
CA ALA A 385 5.03 -16.93 15.17
C ALA A 385 4.93 -16.17 13.84
N PHE A 386 3.71 -15.84 13.43
CA PHE A 386 3.44 -15.01 12.27
C PHE A 386 3.04 -13.60 12.74
N LEU A 387 3.69 -12.58 12.18
CA LEU A 387 3.44 -11.17 12.46
C LEU A 387 2.79 -10.50 11.24
N ILE A 388 1.69 -9.78 11.46
CA ILE A 388 0.97 -9.05 10.42
C ILE A 388 0.80 -7.60 10.87
N ASP A 389 1.38 -6.66 10.12
CA ASP A 389 1.10 -5.23 10.32
C ASP A 389 -0.03 -4.79 9.38
N ASP A 390 -1.22 -4.52 9.94
CA ASP A 390 -2.51 -4.28 9.27
C ASP A 390 -3.22 -5.56 8.75
N VAL A 391 -3.98 -6.19 9.63
CA VAL A 391 -4.78 -7.40 9.34
C VAL A 391 -5.85 -7.16 8.26
N LEU A 392 -6.37 -5.94 8.13
CA LEU A 392 -7.40 -5.63 7.11
C LEU A 392 -6.81 -5.71 5.71
N ARG A 393 -5.56 -5.24 5.57
CA ARG A 393 -4.80 -5.29 4.32
C ARG A 393 -4.47 -6.73 3.92
N TYR A 394 -4.06 -7.57 4.86
CA TYR A 394 -3.62 -8.94 4.61
C TYR A 394 -4.67 -10.00 4.99
N ARG A 395 -5.95 -9.61 5.07
CA ARG A 395 -7.03 -10.42 5.67
C ARG A 395 -7.16 -11.85 5.13
N THR A 396 -6.94 -12.05 3.83
CA THR A 396 -7.06 -13.38 3.20
C THR A 396 -5.96 -14.32 3.70
N VAL A 397 -4.72 -13.84 3.74
CA VAL A 397 -3.56 -14.59 4.22
C VAL A 397 -3.64 -14.76 5.74
N ALA A 398 -4.07 -13.71 6.46
CA ALA A 398 -4.28 -13.77 7.91
C ALA A 398 -5.30 -14.84 8.29
N ALA A 399 -6.44 -14.92 7.58
CA ALA A 399 -7.44 -15.95 7.77
C ALA A 399 -6.88 -17.35 7.46
N PHE A 400 -6.13 -17.49 6.36
CA PHE A 400 -5.50 -18.75 5.99
C PHE A 400 -4.53 -19.27 7.06
N ALA A 401 -3.62 -18.41 7.52
CA ALA A 401 -2.66 -18.72 8.57
C ALA A 401 -3.36 -19.04 9.89
N GLY A 402 -4.31 -18.19 10.29
CA GLY A 402 -5.08 -18.33 11.51
C GLY A 402 -5.78 -19.69 11.59
N GLN A 403 -6.44 -20.13 10.52
CA GLN A 403 -7.20 -21.39 10.51
C GLN A 403 -6.33 -22.65 10.67
N ARG A 404 -5.03 -22.54 10.42
CA ARG A 404 -4.08 -23.67 10.36
C ARG A 404 -3.08 -23.69 11.53
N LEU A 405 -3.16 -22.76 12.47
CA LEU A 405 -2.27 -22.74 13.63
C LEU A 405 -2.42 -24.01 14.48
N HIS A 406 -1.29 -24.68 14.74
CA HIS A 406 -1.18 -25.75 15.74
C HIS A 406 -0.81 -25.17 17.12
N GLY A 407 -0.78 -25.99 18.17
CA GLY A 407 -0.61 -25.53 19.56
C GLY A 407 0.72 -24.83 19.89
N GLN A 408 1.71 -24.87 19.00
CA GLN A 408 3.00 -24.18 19.12
C GLN A 408 3.13 -23.00 18.15
N ALA A 409 2.05 -22.66 17.44
CA ALA A 409 2.03 -21.58 16.46
C ALA A 409 1.24 -20.37 16.98
N LEU A 410 1.80 -19.18 16.79
CA LEU A 410 1.17 -17.90 17.13
C LEU A 410 0.89 -17.08 15.87
N LEU A 411 -0.18 -16.30 15.90
CA LEU A 411 -0.50 -15.25 14.94
C LEU A 411 -0.75 -13.95 15.70
N ILE A 412 0.01 -12.92 15.40
CA ILE A 412 -0.07 -11.60 16.01
C ILE A 412 -0.32 -10.59 14.90
N ALA A 413 -1.53 -10.03 14.87
CA ALA A 413 -1.93 -9.14 13.81
C ALA A 413 -2.34 -7.77 14.38
N THR A 414 -1.90 -6.69 13.77
CA THR A 414 -2.31 -5.34 14.18
C THR A 414 -3.53 -4.88 13.40
N THR A 415 -4.32 -4.01 14.01
CA THR A 415 -5.39 -3.27 13.35
C THR A 415 -5.40 -1.83 13.83
N ARG A 416 -6.02 -0.94 13.04
CA ARG A 416 -6.48 0.35 13.58
C ARG A 416 -7.60 0.04 14.59
N GLY A 417 -7.64 0.78 15.70
CA GLY A 417 -8.42 0.53 16.92
C GLY A 417 -9.73 -0.25 16.74
N ASP A 418 -10.04 -1.14 17.69
CA ASP A 418 -11.10 -2.18 17.86
C ASP A 418 -12.45 -2.15 17.11
N GLN A 419 -12.70 -1.28 16.14
CA GLN A 419 -14.01 -0.70 15.94
C GLN A 419 -14.34 -0.48 14.45
N ASP A 420 -14.04 -1.45 13.60
CA ASP A 420 -14.58 -1.54 12.24
C ASP A 420 -15.48 -2.78 12.22
N PHE A 421 -16.70 -2.74 11.66
CA PHE A 421 -17.56 -3.95 11.54
C PHE A 421 -16.83 -5.11 10.83
N ARG A 422 -15.84 -4.74 10.01
CA ARG A 422 -14.89 -5.64 9.35
C ARG A 422 -13.98 -6.42 10.32
N PHE A 423 -13.85 -5.98 11.58
CA PHE A 423 -13.04 -6.61 12.62
C PHE A 423 -13.65 -7.93 13.09
N GLU A 424 -14.91 -7.95 13.50
CA GLU A 424 -15.58 -9.20 13.93
C GLU A 424 -15.63 -10.21 12.78
N GLU A 425 -15.84 -9.71 11.56
CA GLU A 425 -15.79 -10.53 10.35
C GLU A 425 -14.41 -11.16 10.12
N ILE A 426 -13.31 -10.42 10.39
CA ILE A 426 -11.96 -10.96 10.25
C ILE A 426 -11.61 -11.89 11.41
N ALA A 427 -11.92 -11.49 12.63
CA ALA A 427 -11.61 -12.28 13.83
C ALA A 427 -12.30 -13.64 13.79
N SER A 428 -13.56 -13.70 13.34
CA SER A 428 -14.27 -14.96 13.10
C SER A 428 -13.62 -15.81 12.00
N LYS A 429 -13.02 -15.19 10.97
CA LYS A 429 -12.30 -15.87 9.90
C LYS A 429 -10.91 -16.39 10.29
N LEU A 430 -10.30 -15.88 11.37
CA LEU A 430 -9.01 -16.40 11.88
C LEU A 430 -9.12 -17.81 12.45
N GLY A 431 -10.33 -18.27 12.80
CA GLY A 431 -10.60 -19.58 13.38
C GLY A 431 -10.17 -19.69 14.84
N GLY A 432 -10.93 -20.41 15.68
CA GLY A 432 -10.58 -20.60 17.10
C GLY A 432 -10.67 -19.33 17.96
N ALA A 433 -10.24 -19.45 19.23
CA ALA A 433 -10.24 -18.33 20.17
C ALA A 433 -9.10 -17.35 19.87
N TYR A 434 -9.39 -16.04 20.01
CA TYR A 434 -8.42 -14.95 19.89
C TYR A 434 -8.47 -14.04 21.12
N ARG A 435 -7.40 -13.29 21.34
CA ARG A 435 -7.31 -12.26 22.39
C ARG A 435 -7.01 -10.90 21.76
N THR A 436 -7.72 -9.88 22.22
CA THR A 436 -7.48 -8.48 21.82
C THR A 436 -6.55 -7.79 22.81
N ILE A 437 -5.65 -6.95 22.31
CA ILE A 437 -4.74 -6.10 23.09
C ILE A 437 -4.93 -4.66 22.62
N ASP A 438 -5.37 -3.76 23.50
CA ASP A 438 -5.44 -2.32 23.22
C ASP A 438 -4.13 -1.65 23.67
N LEU A 439 -3.41 -1.02 22.73
CA LEU A 439 -2.15 -0.32 23.02
C LEU A 439 -2.30 1.19 23.19
N ASN A 440 -3.51 1.74 23.22
CA ASN A 440 -3.71 3.19 23.24
C ASN A 440 -3.13 3.87 24.48
N VAL A 441 -3.35 3.26 25.63
CA VAL A 441 -3.02 3.85 26.94
C VAL A 441 -1.80 3.14 27.52
N LEU A 442 -0.88 3.91 28.07
CA LEU A 442 0.26 3.45 28.86
C LEU A 442 -0.22 3.13 30.27
N ASP A 443 0.24 2.02 30.83
CA ASP A 443 0.07 1.74 32.26
C ASP A 443 1.02 2.58 33.13
N ASN A 444 0.89 2.43 34.45
CA ASN A 444 1.65 3.24 35.40
C ASN A 444 3.16 2.98 35.35
N ASP A 445 3.56 1.74 35.09
CA ASP A 445 4.97 1.35 35.02
C ASP A 445 5.57 1.88 33.72
N GLU A 446 4.82 1.76 32.61
CA GLU A 446 5.22 2.28 31.30
C GLU A 446 5.35 3.81 31.28
N ILE A 447 4.51 4.53 32.04
CA ILE A 447 4.67 5.99 32.21
C ILE A 447 5.92 6.34 33.01
N ALA A 448 6.21 5.60 34.09
CA ALA A 448 7.43 5.81 34.85
C ALA A 448 8.67 5.51 34.00
N ASP A 449 8.62 4.47 33.17
CA ASP A 449 9.69 4.15 32.20
C ASP A 449 9.87 5.27 31.17
N PHE A 450 8.77 5.87 30.70
CA PHE A 450 8.82 6.98 29.76
C PHE A 450 9.43 8.24 30.40
N ASP A 451 9.05 8.58 31.64
CA ASP A 451 9.67 9.70 32.38
C ASP A 451 11.18 9.50 32.53
N ARG A 452 11.60 8.30 32.95
CA ARG A 452 13.02 7.94 33.09
C ARG A 452 13.77 8.03 31.77
N LEU A 453 13.15 7.61 30.67
CA LEU A 453 13.73 7.68 29.33
C LEU A 453 13.96 9.15 28.89
N LEU A 454 12.96 10.01 29.09
CA LEU A 454 13.06 11.44 28.76
C LEU A 454 14.06 12.18 29.66
N GLU A 455 14.11 11.84 30.95
CA GLU A 455 15.08 12.38 31.89
C GLU A 455 16.50 11.96 31.53
N ARG A 456 16.73 10.67 31.25
CA ARG A 456 18.04 10.11 30.93
C ARG A 456 18.69 10.77 29.72
N TRP A 457 17.90 11.06 28.69
CA TRP A 457 18.36 11.66 27.43
C TRP A 457 18.20 13.19 27.38
N GLY A 458 17.64 13.80 28.42
CA GLY A 458 17.54 15.25 28.54
C GLY A 458 16.41 15.91 27.75
N TYR A 459 15.37 15.17 27.35
CA TYR A 459 14.24 15.68 26.56
C TYR A 459 13.15 16.37 27.38
N TRP A 460 13.28 16.43 28.71
CA TRP A 460 12.41 17.25 29.55
C TRP A 460 12.73 18.75 29.47
N GLU A 461 13.98 19.12 29.16
CA GLU A 461 14.44 20.49 28.95
C GLU A 461 13.91 21.50 29.99
N SER A 462 13.00 22.40 29.60
CA SER A 462 12.40 23.41 30.47
C SER A 462 11.62 22.81 31.65
N LYS A 463 11.14 21.57 31.51
CA LYS A 463 10.44 20.78 32.53
C LYS A 463 11.38 19.87 33.33
N ALA A 464 12.69 19.85 33.04
CA ALA A 464 13.66 19.01 33.77
C ALA A 464 13.77 19.39 35.26
N GLY A 465 13.51 20.66 35.60
CA GLY A 465 13.46 21.13 36.99
C GLY A 465 12.18 20.77 37.75
N ALA A 466 11.16 20.22 37.08
CA ALA A 466 9.93 19.78 37.71
C ALA A 466 10.16 18.47 38.50
N THR A 467 9.35 18.25 39.55
CA THR A 467 9.39 16.99 40.30
C THR A 467 8.93 15.83 39.42
N GLU A 468 9.44 14.62 39.69
CA GLU A 468 9.00 13.38 39.02
C GLU A 468 7.46 13.27 39.00
N GLN A 469 6.81 13.59 40.13
CA GLN A 469 5.35 13.57 40.22
C GLN A 469 4.69 14.55 39.23
N SER A 470 5.20 15.77 39.10
CA SER A 470 4.66 16.75 38.14
C SER A 470 4.86 16.31 36.68
N ARG A 471 5.99 15.67 36.37
CA ARG A 471 6.26 15.13 35.04
C ARG A 471 5.37 13.94 34.71
N ILE A 472 5.16 13.03 35.65
CA ILE A 472 4.21 11.92 35.53
C ILE A 472 2.78 12.43 35.35
N GLU A 473 2.37 13.46 36.10
CA GLU A 473 1.06 14.11 35.96
C GLU A 473 0.89 14.72 34.56
N PHE A 474 1.93 15.37 34.02
CA PHE A 474 1.93 15.86 32.63
C PHE A 474 1.72 14.71 31.62
N LEU A 475 2.46 13.60 31.76
CA LEU A 475 2.32 12.44 30.86
C LEU A 475 0.92 11.82 30.95
N ARG A 476 0.32 11.76 32.14
CA ARG A 476 -1.01 11.17 32.38
C ARG A 476 -2.15 12.06 31.94
N GLU A 477 -2.16 13.31 32.35
CA GLU A 477 -3.33 14.18 32.22
C GLU A 477 -3.30 14.97 30.91
N GLU A 478 -2.18 15.64 30.62
CA GLU A 478 -2.02 16.46 29.41
C GLU A 478 -1.78 15.58 28.18
N CYS A 479 -0.88 14.61 28.29
CA CYS A 479 -0.62 13.65 27.21
C CYS A 479 -1.56 12.44 27.23
N SER A 480 -2.53 12.39 28.14
CA SER A 480 -3.55 11.32 28.20
C SER A 480 -3.00 9.91 28.38
N ALA A 481 -1.76 9.76 28.86
CA ALA A 481 -1.07 8.47 28.89
C ALA A 481 -0.94 7.80 27.50
N GLU A 482 -0.87 8.56 26.40
CA GLU A 482 -0.77 8.00 25.05
C GLU A 482 0.58 8.34 24.42
N VAL A 483 1.28 7.34 23.85
CA VAL A 483 2.58 7.56 23.16
C VAL A 483 2.46 8.63 22.08
N ARG A 484 1.38 8.63 21.29
CA ARG A 484 1.18 9.64 20.24
C ARG A 484 1.19 11.07 20.78
N SER A 485 0.58 11.28 21.95
CA SER A 485 0.37 12.60 22.53
C SER A 485 1.65 13.09 23.20
N ILE A 486 2.40 12.18 23.84
CA ILE A 486 3.74 12.45 24.35
C ILE A 486 4.68 12.84 23.20
N VAL A 487 4.70 12.08 22.11
CA VAL A 487 5.51 12.39 20.92
C VAL A 487 5.14 13.73 20.30
N LEU A 488 3.84 14.06 20.21
CA LEU A 488 3.40 15.37 19.71
C LEU A 488 3.86 16.52 20.62
N ALA A 489 3.81 16.36 21.95
CA ALA A 489 4.33 17.36 22.87
C ALA A 489 5.85 17.57 22.69
N LEU A 490 6.61 16.50 22.44
CA LEU A 490 8.03 16.59 22.14
C LEU A 490 8.31 17.36 20.84
N PHE A 491 7.45 17.26 19.82
CA PHE A 491 7.58 18.01 18.58
C PHE A 491 7.33 19.52 18.74
N GLU A 492 6.63 19.93 19.79
CA GLU A 492 6.26 21.34 20.03
C GLU A 492 7.31 22.09 20.88
N GLU A 493 7.90 21.45 21.90
CA GLU A 493 8.63 22.17 22.97
C GLU A 493 10.06 21.68 23.24
N SER A 494 10.63 20.76 22.44
CA SER A 494 11.98 20.21 22.67
C SER A 494 12.99 20.48 21.54
N LYS A 495 14.25 20.09 21.70
CA LYS A 495 15.31 20.01 20.68
C LYS A 495 14.91 19.19 19.46
N ILE A 496 13.90 18.31 19.62
CA ILE A 496 13.27 17.62 18.49
C ILE A 496 12.60 18.65 17.57
N ALA A 497 11.93 19.68 18.11
CA ALA A 497 11.31 20.77 17.35
C ALA A 497 12.35 21.52 16.49
N GLU A 498 13.53 21.84 17.03
CA GLU A 498 14.62 22.49 16.27
C GLU A 498 15.10 21.61 15.11
N THR A 499 15.15 20.28 15.32
CA THR A 499 15.52 19.34 14.27
C THR A 499 14.44 19.26 13.19
N ILE A 500 13.16 19.27 13.57
CA ILE A 500 12.04 19.35 12.63
C ILE A 500 12.11 20.65 11.82
N ASP A 501 12.41 21.79 12.45
CA ASP A 501 12.54 23.07 11.77
C ASP A 501 13.68 23.07 10.75
N ARG A 502 14.82 22.45 11.08
CA ARG A 502 15.91 22.24 10.11
C ARG A 502 15.49 21.40 8.91
N ILE A 503 14.73 20.32 9.12
CA ILE A 503 14.19 19.49 8.02
C ILE A 503 13.27 20.32 7.13
N VAL A 504 12.34 21.05 7.74
CA VAL A 504 11.38 21.88 7.02
C VAL A 504 12.09 22.98 6.23
N GLU A 505 13.05 23.68 6.84
CA GLU A 505 13.85 24.72 6.18
C GLU A 505 14.64 24.16 4.99
N PHE A 506 15.25 22.98 5.16
CA PHE A 506 15.99 22.30 4.09
C PHE A 506 15.11 22.03 2.86
N PHE A 507 13.91 21.48 3.06
CA PHE A 507 13.03 21.09 1.96
C PHE A 507 12.15 22.23 1.42
N LEU A 508 11.66 23.13 2.27
CA LEU A 508 10.67 24.13 1.88
C LEU A 508 11.25 25.50 1.53
N ARG A 509 12.50 25.79 1.93
CA ARG A 509 13.10 27.12 1.79
C ARG A 509 14.46 27.10 1.10
N THR A 510 15.32 26.14 1.46
CA THR A 510 16.68 26.06 0.90
C THR A 510 16.69 25.42 -0.49
N ASN A 511 15.86 24.40 -0.71
CA ASN A 511 15.80 23.65 -1.97
C ASN A 511 14.38 23.68 -2.53
N ASP A 512 13.99 24.78 -3.18
CA ASP A 512 12.62 25.00 -3.69
C ASP A 512 12.15 23.90 -4.66
N ASP A 513 13.07 23.32 -5.42
CA ASP A 513 12.84 22.19 -6.32
C ASP A 513 12.50 20.87 -5.60
N LEU A 514 12.73 20.79 -4.29
CA LEU A 514 12.40 19.63 -3.47
C LEU A 514 11.08 19.77 -2.70
N ARG A 515 10.35 20.89 -2.84
CA ARG A 515 9.06 21.12 -2.17
C ARG A 515 8.01 20.09 -2.54
N GLU A 516 7.84 19.86 -3.84
CA GLU A 516 6.89 18.87 -4.37
C GLU A 516 7.27 17.43 -3.99
N PRO A 517 8.54 17.00 -4.14
CA PRO A 517 9.01 15.73 -3.59
C PRO A 517 8.79 15.56 -2.08
N PHE A 518 9.05 16.59 -1.28
CA PHE A 518 8.84 16.56 0.16
C PHE A 518 7.37 16.40 0.52
N ALA A 519 6.48 17.16 -0.11
CA ALA A 519 5.03 16.97 0.04
C ALA A 519 4.61 15.53 -0.31
N GLY A 520 5.17 14.97 -1.40
CA GLY A 520 4.99 13.57 -1.79
C GLY A 520 5.43 12.57 -0.70
N LEU A 521 6.60 12.78 -0.08
CA LEU A 521 7.12 11.96 1.02
C LEU A 521 6.20 11.99 2.25
N LEU A 522 5.76 13.19 2.66
CA LEU A 522 4.88 13.37 3.81
C LEU A 522 3.50 12.73 3.56
N ILE A 523 2.93 12.92 2.37
CA ILE A 523 1.67 12.27 1.95
C ILE A 523 1.85 10.75 1.95
N SER A 524 2.97 10.24 1.40
CA SER A 524 3.26 8.79 1.37
C SER A 524 3.26 8.18 2.76
N SER A 525 3.90 8.86 3.73
CA SER A 525 3.94 8.44 5.13
C SER A 525 2.54 8.41 5.76
N LEU A 526 1.71 9.45 5.56
CA LEU A 526 0.32 9.47 6.05
C LEU A 526 -0.56 8.39 5.41
N CYS A 527 -0.32 8.07 4.14
CA CYS A 527 -1.06 7.08 3.39
C CYS A 527 -0.76 5.63 3.79
N GLN A 528 0.17 5.33 4.72
CA GLN A 528 0.41 3.98 5.27
C GLN A 528 0.44 2.85 4.22
N LYS A 529 1.18 3.05 3.13
CA LYS A 529 1.30 2.07 2.02
C LYS A 529 0.02 1.87 1.18
N HIS A 530 -1.02 2.69 1.33
CA HIS A 530 -2.14 2.78 0.37
C HIS A 530 -1.67 3.31 -1.00
N VAL A 531 -0.62 4.12 -1.02
CA VAL A 531 0.05 4.52 -2.26
C VAL A 531 1.54 4.25 -2.09
N THR A 532 2.15 3.53 -3.03
CA THR A 532 3.59 3.27 -2.97
C THR A 532 4.36 4.54 -3.32
N TRP A 533 5.56 4.67 -2.74
CA TRP A 533 6.47 5.77 -3.09
C TRP A 533 6.78 5.80 -4.59
N THR A 534 6.98 4.64 -5.22
CA THR A 534 7.20 4.52 -6.66
C THR A 534 6.05 5.10 -7.49
N SER A 535 4.79 4.88 -7.08
CA SER A 535 3.64 5.51 -7.73
C SER A 535 3.66 7.02 -7.56
N ILE A 536 3.96 7.52 -6.36
CA ILE A 536 4.03 8.96 -6.09
C ILE A 536 5.12 9.62 -6.93
N VAL A 537 6.30 9.00 -7.01
CA VAL A 537 7.41 9.46 -7.87
C VAL A 537 6.96 9.58 -9.32
N SER A 538 6.29 8.54 -9.85
CA SER A 538 5.81 8.57 -11.23
C SER A 538 4.66 9.56 -11.46
N TRP A 539 3.78 9.78 -10.48
CA TRP A 539 2.60 10.63 -10.65
C TRP A 539 2.88 12.11 -10.47
N LEU A 540 3.86 12.44 -9.63
CA LEU A 540 4.33 13.81 -9.39
C LEU A 540 5.59 14.15 -10.19
N ASP A 541 6.04 13.26 -11.08
CA ASP A 541 7.24 13.43 -11.91
C ASP A 541 8.49 13.82 -11.08
N ILE A 542 8.68 13.14 -9.95
CA ILE A 542 9.77 13.43 -9.01
C ILE A 542 11.09 12.88 -9.56
N ASP A 543 12.11 13.72 -9.59
CA ASP A 543 13.50 13.28 -9.82
C ASP A 543 14.04 12.62 -8.54
N GLU A 544 13.81 11.32 -8.43
CA GLU A 544 14.20 10.52 -7.26
C GLU A 544 15.72 10.49 -7.05
N GLU A 545 16.50 10.47 -8.14
CA GLU A 545 17.96 10.42 -8.06
C GLU A 545 18.53 11.72 -7.52
N LYS A 546 18.02 12.86 -8.02
CA LYS A 546 18.36 14.17 -7.48
C LYS A 546 17.97 14.28 -6.01
N LEU A 547 16.73 13.97 -5.66
CA LEU A 547 16.24 14.01 -4.28
C LEU A 547 17.14 13.20 -3.34
N ARG A 548 17.44 11.95 -3.73
CA ARG A 548 18.30 11.07 -2.93
C ARG A 548 19.71 11.61 -2.78
N SER A 549 20.31 12.12 -3.86
CA SER A 549 21.67 12.68 -3.83
C SER A 549 21.76 13.90 -2.91
N THR A 550 20.82 14.85 -3.03
CA THR A 550 20.80 16.08 -2.23
C THR A 550 20.59 15.78 -0.75
N VAL A 551 19.68 14.87 -0.42
CA VAL A 551 19.43 14.42 0.97
C VAL A 551 20.63 13.68 1.55
N THR A 552 21.29 12.83 0.77
CA THR A 552 22.46 12.07 1.26
C THR A 552 23.64 12.99 1.55
N SER A 553 23.74 14.12 0.82
CA SER A 553 24.80 15.12 1.03
C SER A 553 24.50 16.15 2.12
N SER A 554 23.34 16.09 2.78
CA SER A 554 22.92 17.10 3.75
C SER A 554 23.07 16.64 5.21
N ASP A 555 22.98 17.62 6.11
CA ASP A 555 23.07 17.42 7.56
C ASP A 555 21.87 16.65 8.15
N ILE A 556 20.81 16.42 7.34
CA ILE A 556 19.66 15.59 7.73
C ILE A 556 19.79 14.14 7.23
N SER A 557 20.90 13.77 6.59
CA SER A 557 21.13 12.43 6.02
C SER A 557 21.02 11.30 7.05
N PHE A 558 21.36 11.56 8.32
CA PHE A 558 21.23 10.59 9.41
C PHE A 558 19.78 10.12 9.64
N LEU A 559 18.79 10.92 9.22
CA LEU A 559 17.37 10.58 9.30
C LEU A 559 16.93 9.62 8.21
N PHE A 560 17.68 9.44 7.13
CA PHE A 560 17.32 8.57 6.01
C PHE A 560 18.00 7.21 6.12
N ARG A 561 17.31 6.13 5.75
CA ARG A 561 17.91 4.79 5.71
C ARG A 561 18.90 4.68 4.56
N ARG A 562 19.84 3.75 4.68
CA ARG A 562 20.66 3.30 3.54
C ARG A 562 19.91 2.21 2.77
N GLY A 563 20.14 2.14 1.46
CA GLY A 563 19.59 1.06 0.62
C GLY A 563 18.22 1.34 -0.01
N ARG A 564 17.34 0.33 -0.03
CA ARG A 564 16.06 0.35 -0.77
C ARG A 564 14.99 1.23 -0.12
N ASP A 565 14.96 1.27 1.20
CA ASP A 565 13.96 1.99 1.99
C ASP A 565 14.42 3.40 2.39
N TRP A 566 15.28 4.03 1.57
CA TRP A 566 15.94 5.29 1.93
C TRP A 566 14.94 6.41 2.23
N ASN A 567 13.78 6.38 1.58
CA ASN A 567 12.66 7.31 1.72
C ASN A 567 11.88 7.17 3.05
N LEU A 568 12.17 6.14 3.87
CA LEU A 568 11.53 5.92 5.18
C LEU A 568 12.27 6.69 6.30
N PHE A 569 12.10 8.01 6.33
CA PHE A 569 12.61 8.83 7.45
C PHE A 569 11.51 9.49 8.30
N THR A 570 10.28 9.53 7.78
CA THR A 570 9.19 10.29 8.39
C THR A 570 8.18 9.34 9.03
N SER A 571 8.11 9.33 10.37
CA SER A 571 6.96 8.75 11.06
C SER A 571 5.71 9.50 10.65
N ALA A 572 4.60 8.82 10.62
CA ALA A 572 3.41 9.48 10.14
C ALA A 572 2.78 10.43 11.17
N GLN A 573 3.24 10.42 12.43
CA GLN A 573 2.99 11.48 13.41
C GLN A 573 3.78 12.73 13.03
N LEU A 574 5.05 12.55 12.65
CA LEU A 574 5.88 13.65 12.18
C LEU A 574 5.33 14.24 10.88
N ALA A 575 4.87 13.41 9.94
CA ALA A 575 4.22 13.89 8.73
C ALA A 575 2.97 14.74 9.04
N ASP A 576 2.09 14.22 9.90
CA ASP A 576 0.87 14.91 10.38
C ASP A 576 1.24 16.27 10.99
N PHE A 577 2.24 16.29 11.86
CA PHE A 577 2.71 17.50 12.53
C PHE A 577 3.27 18.53 11.55
N ILE A 578 4.20 18.13 10.67
CA ILE A 578 4.81 19.03 9.68
C ILE A 578 3.74 19.62 8.76
N LEU A 579 2.88 18.77 8.20
CA LEU A 579 1.85 19.20 7.25
C LEU A 579 0.84 20.16 7.87
N THR A 580 0.47 19.95 9.13
CA THR A 580 -0.55 20.77 9.79
C THR A 580 0.01 22.05 10.44
N ARG A 581 1.23 21.99 10.97
CA ARG A 581 1.83 23.08 11.78
C ARG A 581 2.90 23.89 11.07
N LYS A 582 3.64 23.31 10.11
CA LYS A 582 4.83 23.94 9.51
C LYS A 582 4.62 24.44 8.08
N PHE A 583 3.64 23.89 7.34
CA PHE A 583 3.27 24.38 6.01
C PHE A 583 2.52 25.72 6.09
N VAL A 584 3.11 26.77 5.49
CA VAL A 584 2.47 28.09 5.37
C VAL A 584 1.49 28.13 4.19
N GLU A 585 0.77 29.24 4.01
CA GLU A 585 -0.28 29.38 2.98
C GLU A 585 0.21 29.05 1.56
N GLU A 586 1.38 29.54 1.16
CA GLU A 586 1.98 29.25 -0.15
C GLU A 586 2.30 27.76 -0.36
N ASP A 587 2.67 27.03 0.70
CA ASP A 587 2.97 25.59 0.64
C ASP A 587 1.68 24.75 0.60
N ARG A 588 0.55 25.30 1.09
CA ARG A 588 -0.73 24.58 1.16
C ARG A 588 -1.40 24.42 -0.21
N ASP A 589 -1.24 25.37 -1.12
CA ASP A 589 -1.73 25.23 -2.51
C ASP A 589 -0.97 24.13 -3.26
N LEU A 590 0.35 24.03 -3.05
CA LEU A 590 1.16 22.94 -3.56
C LEU A 590 0.67 21.59 -2.99
N LEU A 591 0.36 21.54 -1.70
CA LEU A 591 -0.17 20.34 -1.07
C LEU A 591 -1.52 19.91 -1.68
N VAL A 592 -2.44 20.86 -1.93
CA VAL A 592 -3.69 20.60 -2.65
C VAL A 592 -3.43 20.06 -4.05
N LYS A 593 -2.46 20.61 -4.79
CA LYS A 593 -2.05 20.10 -6.12
C LYS A 593 -1.55 18.66 -6.04
N CYS A 594 -0.52 18.40 -5.24
CA CYS A 594 0.13 17.09 -5.12
C CYS A 594 -0.87 16.02 -4.67
N TYR A 595 -1.65 16.34 -3.63
CA TYR A 595 -2.64 15.42 -3.10
C TYR A 595 -3.75 15.11 -4.10
N SER A 596 -4.29 16.12 -4.78
CA SER A 596 -5.33 15.92 -5.78
C SER A 596 -4.83 15.04 -6.93
N GLU A 597 -3.59 15.25 -7.40
CA GLU A 597 -2.98 14.44 -8.45
C GLU A 597 -2.84 12.97 -8.01
N ILE A 598 -2.32 12.72 -6.81
CA ILE A 598 -2.19 11.36 -6.26
C ILE A 598 -3.55 10.64 -6.22
N VAL A 599 -4.60 11.31 -5.73
CA VAL A 599 -5.93 10.70 -5.62
C VAL A 599 -6.56 10.47 -6.99
N LEU A 600 -6.40 11.40 -7.93
CA LEU A 600 -6.91 11.25 -9.31
C LEU A 600 -6.21 10.08 -10.02
N ARG A 601 -4.88 9.98 -9.92
CA ARG A 601 -4.11 8.87 -10.50
C ARG A 601 -4.41 7.53 -9.82
N THR A 602 -4.69 7.54 -8.53
CA THR A 602 -5.20 6.35 -7.80
C THR A 602 -6.56 5.93 -8.37
N ALA A 603 -7.47 6.88 -8.63
CA ALA A 603 -8.77 6.58 -9.22
C ALA A 603 -8.68 6.06 -10.66
N ASP A 604 -7.74 6.58 -11.46
CA ASP A 604 -7.46 6.08 -12.80
C ASP A 604 -6.89 4.66 -12.75
N SER A 605 -5.95 4.41 -11.83
CA SER A 605 -5.36 3.09 -11.60
C SER A 605 -6.37 2.08 -11.06
N ALA A 606 -7.44 2.54 -10.39
CA ALA A 606 -8.54 1.69 -9.97
C ALA A 606 -9.35 1.14 -11.16
N ASN A 607 -9.26 1.74 -12.36
CA ASN A 607 -9.84 1.18 -13.59
C ASN A 607 -9.03 0.00 -14.13
N ASP A 608 -7.99 -0.44 -13.42
CA ASP A 608 -7.25 -1.65 -13.73
C ASP A 608 -8.00 -2.92 -13.35
N TYR A 609 -8.10 -3.84 -14.30
CA TYR A 609 -8.83 -5.09 -14.10
C TYR A 609 -8.12 -6.04 -13.11
N ARG A 610 -6.80 -5.88 -12.90
CA ARG A 610 -6.00 -6.77 -12.05
C ARG A 610 -5.62 -6.16 -10.71
N SER A 611 -5.11 -4.94 -10.71
CA SER A 611 -4.70 -4.23 -9.49
C SER A 611 -5.70 -3.18 -9.05
N GLY A 612 -6.75 -2.93 -9.84
CA GLY A 612 -7.67 -1.83 -9.57
C GLY A 612 -8.48 -2.01 -8.31
N TRP A 613 -8.65 -3.23 -7.82
CA TRP A 613 -9.26 -3.48 -6.52
C TRP A 613 -8.44 -2.89 -5.37
N ASP A 614 -7.11 -3.03 -5.41
CA ASP A 614 -6.22 -2.44 -4.41
C ASP A 614 -6.33 -0.91 -4.44
N PHE A 615 -6.22 -0.33 -5.64
CA PHE A 615 -6.38 1.12 -5.82
C PHE A 615 -7.78 1.61 -5.44
N GLU A 616 -8.82 0.81 -5.66
CA GLU A 616 -10.18 1.13 -5.24
C GLU A 616 -10.34 1.13 -3.73
N GLU A 617 -9.76 0.15 -3.03
CA GLU A 617 -9.78 0.11 -1.57
C GLU A 617 -8.97 1.28 -0.99
N ASN A 618 -7.80 1.57 -1.58
CA ASN A 618 -6.97 2.71 -1.21
C ASN A 618 -7.71 4.05 -1.42
N LEU A 619 -8.43 4.20 -2.54
CA LEU A 619 -9.20 5.40 -2.86
C LEU A 619 -10.28 5.70 -1.81
N LYS A 620 -10.90 4.67 -1.21
CA LYS A 620 -11.90 4.86 -0.15
C LYS A 620 -11.32 5.57 1.06
N GLU A 621 -10.10 5.27 1.47
CA GLU A 621 -9.43 5.94 2.59
C GLU A 621 -9.00 7.37 2.25
N LEU A 622 -8.43 7.57 1.05
CA LEU A 622 -7.95 8.88 0.60
C LEU A 622 -9.10 9.92 0.49
N MET A 623 -10.32 9.50 0.15
CA MET A 623 -11.44 10.44 0.03
C MET A 623 -12.08 10.83 1.36
N LYS A 624 -11.70 10.21 2.49
CA LYS A 624 -12.35 10.47 3.79
C LYS A 624 -12.03 11.88 4.29
N PHE A 625 -13.05 12.59 4.75
CA PHE A 625 -12.92 13.92 5.32
C PHE A 625 -11.97 13.92 6.54
N ARG A 626 -12.06 12.88 7.39
CA ARG A 626 -11.12 12.69 8.52
C ARG A 626 -9.66 12.61 8.07
N PHE A 627 -9.39 11.98 6.94
CA PHE A 627 -8.03 11.90 6.40
C PHE A 627 -7.56 13.28 5.92
N LEU A 628 -8.42 14.04 5.23
CA LEU A 628 -8.07 15.39 4.78
C LEU A 628 -7.88 16.38 5.95
N ARG A 629 -8.62 16.24 7.05
CA ARG A 629 -8.37 17.01 8.29
C ARG A 629 -7.00 16.74 8.88
N ARG A 630 -6.49 15.51 8.75
CA ARG A 630 -5.13 15.17 9.16
C ARG A 630 -4.07 15.76 8.23
N LEU A 631 -4.39 15.86 6.94
CA LEU A 631 -3.49 16.43 5.94
C LEU A 631 -3.39 17.96 6.04
N PHE A 632 -4.52 18.66 6.23
CA PHE A 632 -4.57 20.13 6.16
C PHE A 632 -4.70 20.81 7.53
N GLY A 633 -5.13 20.09 8.56
CA GLY A 633 -5.39 20.59 9.91
C GLY A 633 -6.87 20.82 10.21
N ASN A 634 -7.14 21.36 11.41
CA ASN A 634 -8.47 21.55 11.97
C ASN A 634 -8.94 23.01 12.01
N THR A 635 -8.38 23.88 11.18
CA THR A 635 -8.76 25.30 11.12
C THR A 635 -9.81 25.58 10.04
N GLU A 636 -10.52 26.70 10.14
CA GLU A 636 -11.47 27.14 9.10
C GLU A 636 -10.80 27.28 7.72
N ALA A 637 -9.60 27.86 7.67
CA ALA A 637 -8.78 27.92 6.46
C ALA A 637 -8.47 26.52 5.89
N SER A 638 -8.26 25.52 6.75
CA SER A 638 -8.04 24.13 6.31
C SER A 638 -9.29 23.56 5.65
N ALA A 639 -10.47 23.88 6.14
CA ALA A 639 -11.72 23.40 5.55
C ALA A 639 -11.98 23.98 4.15
N ILE A 640 -11.54 25.21 3.87
CA ILE A 640 -11.56 25.80 2.52
C ILE A 640 -10.70 24.98 1.56
N LEU A 641 -9.46 24.64 1.95
CA LEU A 641 -8.53 23.82 1.14
C LEU A 641 -9.10 22.43 0.87
N ILE A 642 -9.71 21.81 1.88
CA ILE A 642 -10.41 20.52 1.73
C ILE A 642 -11.53 20.64 0.68
N GLY A 643 -12.30 21.73 0.72
CA GLY A 643 -13.32 22.01 -0.29
C GLY A 643 -12.75 22.18 -1.71
N GLN A 644 -11.54 22.74 -1.86
CA GLN A 644 -10.84 22.81 -3.15
C GLN A 644 -10.42 21.44 -3.65
N VAL A 645 -9.89 20.57 -2.78
CA VAL A 645 -9.57 19.18 -3.09
C VAL A 645 -10.81 18.47 -3.63
N TYR A 646 -11.92 18.45 -2.87
CA TYR A 646 -13.14 17.79 -3.32
C TYR A 646 -13.67 18.35 -4.65
N ARG A 647 -13.56 19.66 -4.88
CA ARG A 647 -13.90 20.25 -6.19
C ARG A 647 -13.04 19.68 -7.32
N LYS A 648 -11.71 19.60 -7.15
CA LYS A 648 -10.82 18.99 -8.15
C LYS A 648 -11.15 17.51 -8.38
N LEU A 649 -11.35 16.75 -7.30
CA LEU A 649 -11.68 15.32 -7.37
C LEU A 649 -13.01 15.04 -8.07
N SER A 650 -13.98 15.96 -8.00
CA SER A 650 -15.27 15.81 -8.65
C SER A 650 -15.21 15.74 -10.19
N ASN A 651 -14.07 16.15 -10.79
CA ASN A 651 -13.82 16.04 -12.22
C ASN A 651 -13.68 14.57 -12.68
N ALA A 652 -13.26 13.65 -11.80
CA ALA A 652 -13.11 12.24 -12.14
C ALA A 652 -14.46 11.50 -12.09
N PRO A 653 -14.93 10.89 -13.21
CA PRO A 653 -16.20 10.16 -13.27
C PRO A 653 -16.35 9.06 -12.21
N ARG A 654 -15.29 8.31 -11.92
CA ARG A 654 -15.30 7.23 -10.92
C ARG A 654 -15.58 7.77 -9.52
N ILE A 655 -14.96 8.88 -9.16
CA ILE A 655 -15.11 9.54 -7.86
C ILE A 655 -16.53 10.09 -7.71
N ARG A 656 -17.01 10.88 -8.68
CA ARG A 656 -18.36 11.49 -8.63
C ARG A 656 -19.52 10.48 -8.74
N ASN A 657 -19.25 9.25 -9.17
CA ASN A 657 -20.24 8.16 -9.16
C ASN A 657 -20.29 7.41 -7.83
N ASN A 658 -19.38 7.69 -6.89
CA ASN A 658 -19.37 7.09 -5.57
C ASN A 658 -20.26 7.89 -4.59
N PRO A 659 -21.31 7.29 -3.97
CA PRO A 659 -22.13 7.96 -2.96
C PRO A 659 -21.30 8.47 -1.77
N GLN A 660 -20.29 7.70 -1.35
CA GLN A 660 -19.46 8.05 -0.20
C GLN A 660 -18.65 9.32 -0.45
N PHE A 661 -18.22 9.59 -1.68
CA PHE A 661 -17.53 10.84 -2.01
C PHE A 661 -18.39 12.05 -1.70
N TRP A 662 -19.65 12.03 -2.15
CA TRP A 662 -20.59 13.13 -1.90
C TRP A 662 -20.95 13.27 -0.42
N LEU A 663 -21.01 12.17 0.33
CA LEU A 663 -21.16 12.21 1.78
C LEU A 663 -19.99 12.94 2.45
N GLN A 664 -18.75 12.55 2.12
CA GLN A 664 -17.56 13.18 2.71
C GLN A 664 -17.45 14.66 2.31
N TYR A 665 -17.84 15.00 1.08
CA TYR A 665 -17.90 16.39 0.64
C TYR A 665 -19.00 17.18 1.38
N ALA A 666 -20.16 16.57 1.66
CA ALA A 666 -21.18 17.20 2.48
C ALA A 666 -20.69 17.49 3.90
N MET A 667 -20.00 16.53 4.53
CA MET A 667 -19.41 16.71 5.87
C MET A 667 -18.45 17.91 5.90
N SER A 668 -17.61 18.10 4.87
CA SER A 668 -16.72 19.26 4.82
C SER A 668 -17.47 20.59 4.67
N ARG A 669 -18.65 20.59 4.03
CA ARG A 669 -19.50 21.78 3.90
C ARG A 669 -20.22 22.11 5.20
N MET A 670 -20.67 21.09 5.94
CA MET A 670 -21.25 21.26 7.27
C MET A 670 -20.27 21.90 8.25
N GLU A 671 -18.97 21.56 8.18
CA GLU A 671 -17.95 22.13 9.08
C GLU A 671 -17.73 23.64 8.89
N ILE A 672 -17.93 24.16 7.66
CA ILE A 672 -17.85 25.59 7.35
C ILE A 672 -19.22 26.26 7.27
N ASP A 673 -20.24 25.60 7.82
CA ASP A 673 -21.62 26.09 7.86
C ASP A 673 -22.28 26.37 6.49
N ASP A 674 -21.75 25.83 5.40
CA ASP A 674 -22.39 25.82 4.09
C ASP A 674 -23.46 24.71 4.05
N LEU A 675 -24.56 24.96 4.77
CA LEU A 675 -25.63 23.97 4.97
C LEU A 675 -26.41 23.71 3.66
N GLU A 676 -26.57 24.70 2.80
CA GLU A 676 -27.21 24.53 1.49
C GLU A 676 -26.35 23.66 0.54
N GLY A 677 -25.04 23.90 0.52
CA GLY A 677 -24.09 23.08 -0.21
C GLY A 677 -24.05 21.64 0.32
N ALA A 678 -24.03 21.48 1.65
CA ALA A 678 -24.12 20.18 2.30
C ALA A 678 -25.41 19.43 1.91
N GLU A 679 -26.56 20.09 1.94
CA GLU A 679 -27.85 19.50 1.57
C GLU A 679 -27.86 18.99 0.13
N ARG A 680 -27.30 19.79 -0.80
CA ARG A 680 -27.16 19.41 -2.21
C ARG A 680 -26.32 18.13 -2.37
N TYR A 681 -25.23 18.01 -1.63
CA TYR A 681 -24.34 16.85 -1.70
C TYR A 681 -24.93 15.63 -0.99
N ILE A 682 -25.63 15.77 0.14
CA ILE A 682 -26.37 14.67 0.79
C ILE A 682 -27.46 14.13 -0.14
N LYS A 683 -28.26 15.00 -0.79
CA LYS A 683 -29.26 14.58 -1.79
C LYS A 683 -28.62 13.82 -2.94
N THR A 684 -27.46 14.28 -3.42
CA THR A 684 -26.69 13.60 -4.46
C THR A 684 -26.20 12.22 -3.99
N ALA A 685 -25.67 12.14 -2.77
CA ALA A 685 -25.22 10.89 -2.16
C ALA A 685 -26.37 9.88 -2.04
N LEU A 686 -27.54 10.29 -1.52
CA LEU A 686 -28.74 9.45 -1.41
C LEU A 686 -29.22 8.95 -2.77
N SER A 687 -29.26 9.83 -3.78
CA SER A 687 -29.65 9.46 -5.15
C SER A 687 -28.72 8.38 -5.73
N LYS A 688 -27.39 8.56 -5.56
CA LYS A 688 -26.39 7.58 -6.00
C LYS A 688 -26.45 6.28 -5.19
N ALA A 689 -26.70 6.35 -3.88
CA ALA A 689 -26.87 5.18 -3.02
C ALA A 689 -28.08 4.36 -3.46
N LYS A 690 -29.21 5.00 -3.72
CA LYS A 690 -30.42 4.35 -4.24
C LYS A 690 -30.17 3.62 -5.57
N ALA A 691 -29.35 4.21 -6.45
CA ALA A 691 -28.98 3.58 -7.72
C ALA A 691 -28.12 2.31 -7.57
N ARG A 692 -27.46 2.11 -6.41
CA ARG A 692 -26.68 0.89 -6.11
C ARG A 692 -27.52 -0.29 -5.63
N GLY A 693 -28.80 -0.08 -5.32
CA GLY A 693 -29.72 -1.15 -4.90
C GLY A 693 -29.55 -1.56 -3.43
N ALA A 694 -30.09 -2.74 -3.10
CA ALA A 694 -30.23 -3.23 -1.72
C ALA A 694 -28.90 -3.58 -1.03
N ASP A 695 -27.83 -3.81 -1.80
CA ASP A 695 -26.52 -4.21 -1.27
C ASP A 695 -25.71 -3.03 -0.68
N TYR A 696 -26.21 -1.80 -0.81
CA TYR A 696 -25.56 -0.61 -0.25
C TYR A 696 -26.29 -0.09 0.99
N SER A 697 -25.59 0.00 2.12
CA SER A 697 -26.13 0.61 3.33
C SER A 697 -26.06 2.14 3.29
N PRO A 698 -27.19 2.87 3.34
CA PRO A 698 -27.21 4.33 3.34
C PRO A 698 -27.07 4.94 4.74
N PHE A 699 -26.87 4.15 5.81
CA PHE A 699 -26.96 4.62 7.20
C PHE A 699 -26.04 5.81 7.52
N GLN A 700 -24.81 5.81 7.00
CA GLN A 700 -23.91 6.96 7.20
C GLN A 700 -24.42 8.24 6.53
N ILE A 701 -25.09 8.12 5.37
CA ILE A 701 -25.68 9.27 4.66
C ILE A 701 -26.91 9.78 5.41
N ILE A 702 -27.72 8.86 5.93
CA ILE A 702 -28.91 9.13 6.74
C ILE A 702 -28.53 9.84 8.05
N ASP A 703 -27.50 9.37 8.75
CA ASP A 703 -26.98 9.99 9.96
C ASP A 703 -26.55 11.45 9.71
N GLN A 704 -25.77 11.69 8.66
CA GLN A 704 -25.35 13.06 8.33
C GLN A 704 -26.51 13.93 7.84
N ARG A 705 -27.54 13.36 7.18
CA ARG A 705 -28.77 14.09 6.82
C ARG A 705 -29.50 14.57 8.06
N ALA A 706 -29.68 13.71 9.05
CA ALA A 706 -30.34 14.07 10.30
C ALA A 706 -29.59 15.21 11.01
N ARG A 707 -28.26 15.11 11.10
CA ARG A 707 -27.42 16.18 11.67
C ARG A 707 -27.55 17.49 10.90
N LEU A 708 -27.52 17.45 9.57
CA LEU A 708 -27.69 18.64 8.74
C LEU A 708 -29.05 19.32 8.99
N PHE A 709 -30.14 18.56 9.01
CA PHE A 709 -31.47 19.11 9.25
C PHE A 709 -31.60 19.70 10.65
N LEU A 710 -31.04 19.05 11.67
CA LEU A 710 -30.99 19.62 13.02
C LEU A 710 -30.16 20.91 13.07
N MET A 711 -28.98 20.95 12.44
CA MET A 711 -28.14 22.16 12.35
C MET A 711 -28.85 23.31 11.64
N LYS A 712 -29.50 23.03 10.50
CA LYS A 712 -30.21 24.02 9.70
C LYS A 712 -31.38 24.64 10.48
N ASN A 713 -32.12 23.81 11.20
CA ASN A 713 -33.30 24.24 11.94
C ASN A 713 -32.97 24.85 13.31
N ALA A 714 -31.86 24.48 13.96
CA ALA A 714 -31.42 25.13 15.20
C ALA A 714 -30.89 26.56 14.98
N ARG A 715 -30.44 26.90 13.76
CA ARG A 715 -29.91 28.25 13.45
C ARG A 715 -30.98 29.31 13.27
N ASN A 716 -32.14 28.94 12.74
CA ASN A 716 -33.19 29.89 12.42
C ASN A 716 -34.09 30.09 13.64
N ARG A 717 -33.91 31.19 14.37
CA ARG A 717 -34.65 31.44 15.61
C ARG A 717 -36.15 31.68 15.41
N ASP A 718 -36.56 32.08 14.22
CA ASP A 718 -37.94 32.52 13.97
C ASP A 718 -38.87 31.36 13.60
N TYR A 719 -38.37 30.36 12.87
CA TYR A 719 -39.15 29.20 12.46
C TYR A 719 -38.26 28.00 12.11
N TYR A 720 -38.81 26.80 12.28
CA TYR A 720 -38.21 25.55 11.79
C TYR A 720 -39.12 24.86 10.76
N SER A 721 -38.51 24.06 9.90
CA SER A 721 -39.21 23.19 8.96
C SER A 721 -39.64 21.91 9.66
N GLU A 722 -40.94 21.78 9.95
CA GLU A 722 -41.50 20.56 10.55
C GLU A 722 -41.16 19.30 9.74
N GLY A 723 -41.16 19.39 8.40
CA GLY A 723 -40.84 18.26 7.53
C GLY A 723 -39.40 17.77 7.70
N GLU A 724 -38.43 18.70 7.68
CA GLU A 724 -37.01 18.36 7.84
C GLU A 724 -36.71 17.81 9.25
N VAL A 725 -37.30 18.41 10.29
CA VAL A 725 -37.13 17.93 11.67
C VAL A 725 -37.79 16.57 11.84
N ARG A 726 -38.99 16.35 11.29
CA ARG A 726 -39.65 15.03 11.31
C ARG A 726 -38.78 13.97 10.65
N ASP A 727 -38.23 14.25 9.48
CA ASP A 727 -37.33 13.35 8.76
C ASP A 727 -36.07 13.04 9.58
N ALA A 728 -35.44 14.05 10.19
CA ALA A 728 -34.26 13.88 11.03
C ALA A 728 -34.52 12.99 12.25
N LEU A 729 -35.65 13.17 12.93
CA LEU A 729 -36.03 12.36 14.08
C LEU A 729 -36.35 10.91 13.69
N GLN A 730 -37.03 10.72 12.55
CA GLN A 730 -37.30 9.40 12.02
C GLN A 730 -36.01 8.66 11.62
N ASP A 731 -35.09 9.35 10.97
CA ASP A 731 -33.76 8.85 10.59
C ASP A 731 -32.99 8.39 11.84
N LEU A 732 -32.89 9.24 12.87
CA LEU A 732 -32.18 8.90 14.10
C LEU A 732 -32.84 7.78 14.88
N TYR A 733 -34.17 7.72 14.92
CA TYR A 733 -34.88 6.62 15.57
C TYR A 733 -34.56 5.29 14.88
N GLY A 734 -34.64 5.25 13.53
CA GLY A 734 -34.29 4.06 12.77
C GLY A 734 -32.85 3.61 12.98
N LEU A 735 -31.91 4.55 13.07
CA LEU A 735 -30.50 4.27 13.35
C LEU A 735 -30.25 3.73 14.77
N LEU A 736 -31.00 4.19 15.78
CA LEU A 736 -30.87 3.71 17.17
C LEU A 736 -31.58 2.37 17.40
N ASP A 737 -32.64 2.09 16.64
CA ASP A 737 -33.38 0.82 16.70
C ASP A 737 -32.64 -0.32 15.97
N ASP A 738 -31.84 0.02 14.97
CA ASP A 738 -31.01 -0.95 14.25
C ASP A 738 -29.88 -1.51 15.13
N ARG A 739 -29.91 -2.83 15.37
CA ARG A 739 -28.90 -3.53 16.20
C ARG A 739 -27.50 -3.53 15.57
N GLY A 740 -27.39 -3.32 14.26
CA GLY A 740 -26.12 -3.31 13.53
C GLY A 740 -25.47 -1.93 13.40
N TYR A 741 -26.11 -0.85 13.87
CA TYR A 741 -25.56 0.50 13.81
C TYR A 741 -24.94 0.93 15.15
N ASP A 742 -23.73 1.51 15.11
CA ASP A 742 -23.09 1.93 16.36
C ASP A 742 -23.79 3.14 16.96
N VAL A 743 -24.36 2.93 18.15
CA VAL A 743 -25.13 3.91 18.93
C VAL A 743 -24.43 5.27 19.01
N VAL A 744 -23.11 5.28 19.17
CA VAL A 744 -22.29 6.50 19.26
C VAL A 744 -22.51 7.48 18.11
N TYR A 745 -22.72 7.02 16.87
CA TYR A 745 -22.88 7.92 15.73
C TYR A 745 -24.23 8.63 15.78
N ALA A 746 -25.31 7.93 16.12
CA ALA A 746 -26.61 8.56 16.33
C ALA A 746 -26.57 9.48 17.57
N MET A 747 -25.85 9.09 18.62
CA MET A 747 -25.67 9.90 19.84
C MET A 747 -24.94 11.23 19.61
N ARG A 748 -24.11 11.34 18.56
CA ARG A 748 -23.49 12.63 18.17
C ARG A 748 -24.50 13.69 17.73
N SER A 749 -25.75 13.32 17.51
CA SER A 749 -26.85 14.26 17.24
C SER A 749 -27.47 14.83 18.51
N MET A 750 -27.18 14.30 19.71
CA MET A 750 -27.78 14.79 20.96
C MET A 750 -27.50 16.27 21.25
N PRO A 751 -26.27 16.78 21.09
CA PRO A 751 -26.00 18.21 21.25
C PRO A 751 -26.77 19.09 20.24
N LEU A 752 -27.06 18.56 19.04
CA LEU A 752 -27.84 19.28 18.02
C LEU A 752 -29.33 19.31 18.37
N ILE A 753 -29.85 18.22 18.97
CA ILE A 753 -31.22 18.17 19.47
C ILE A 753 -31.39 19.10 20.68
N GLU A 754 -30.43 19.10 21.60
CA GLU A 754 -30.36 20.04 22.72
C GLU A 754 -30.43 21.48 22.21
N GLY A 755 -29.52 21.87 21.31
CA GLY A 755 -29.52 23.23 20.74
C GLY A 755 -30.79 23.58 19.96
N PHE A 756 -31.41 22.63 19.26
CA PHE A 756 -32.71 22.84 18.61
C PHE A 756 -33.83 23.12 19.64
N LEU A 757 -33.87 22.34 20.72
CA LEU A 757 -34.87 22.48 21.77
C LEU A 757 -34.71 23.80 22.53
N GLU A 758 -33.48 24.20 22.85
CA GLU A 758 -33.20 25.49 23.49
C GLU A 758 -33.76 26.68 22.71
N VAL A 759 -33.79 26.59 21.38
CA VAL A 759 -34.28 27.67 20.50
C VAL A 759 -35.80 27.59 20.29
N HIS A 760 -36.36 26.39 20.20
CA HIS A 760 -37.72 26.21 19.66
C HIS A 760 -38.74 25.56 20.59
N ILE A 761 -38.40 25.18 21.83
CA ILE A 761 -39.27 24.38 22.72
C ILE A 761 -40.73 24.88 22.79
N ASP A 762 -40.92 26.20 22.90
CA ASP A 762 -42.24 26.84 23.01
C ASP A 762 -43.11 26.68 21.75
N ASN A 763 -42.46 26.47 20.60
CA ASN A 763 -43.07 26.36 19.28
C ASN A 763 -43.03 24.93 18.72
N VAL A 764 -42.58 23.94 19.50
CA VAL A 764 -42.54 22.54 19.06
C VAL A 764 -43.97 21.99 18.97
N THR A 765 -44.37 21.49 17.80
CA THR A 765 -45.71 20.93 17.60
C THR A 765 -45.90 19.60 18.35
N PRO A 766 -47.15 19.21 18.65
CA PRO A 766 -47.42 17.95 19.36
C PRO A 766 -46.81 16.70 18.69
N ASP A 767 -46.83 16.61 17.35
CA ASP A 767 -46.21 15.50 16.59
C ASP A 767 -44.69 15.44 16.81
N ILE A 768 -44.00 16.58 16.69
CA ILE A 768 -42.55 16.65 16.88
C ILE A 768 -42.19 16.37 18.34
N ARG A 769 -42.95 16.89 19.31
CA ARG A 769 -42.78 16.64 20.74
C ARG A 769 -42.91 15.14 21.07
N GLU A 770 -43.91 14.46 20.51
CA GLU A 770 -44.10 13.01 20.69
C GLU A 770 -42.91 12.22 20.13
N ARG A 771 -42.42 12.57 18.93
CA ARG A 771 -41.28 11.91 18.28
C ARG A 771 -39.97 12.12 19.05
N LEU A 772 -39.71 13.34 19.51
CA LEU A 772 -38.57 13.65 20.37
C LEU A 772 -38.62 12.84 21.68
N THR A 773 -39.80 12.74 22.30
CA THR A 773 -39.98 11.96 23.53
C THR A 773 -39.61 10.49 23.30
N LYS A 774 -40.10 9.88 22.21
CA LYS A 774 -39.77 8.50 21.84
C LYS A 774 -38.28 8.32 21.54
N LEU A 775 -37.70 9.23 20.75
CA LEU A 775 -36.29 9.18 20.38
C LEU A 775 -35.36 9.31 21.59
N LEU A 776 -35.58 10.30 22.46
CA LEU A 776 -34.77 10.52 23.65
C LEU A 776 -34.95 9.38 24.67
N GLY A 777 -36.15 8.77 24.73
CA GLY A 777 -36.39 7.56 25.52
C GLY A 777 -35.53 6.39 25.06
N LEU A 778 -35.56 6.09 23.76
CA LEU A 778 -34.73 5.04 23.15
C LEU A 778 -33.23 5.33 23.30
N ALA A 779 -32.81 6.57 23.07
CA ALA A 779 -31.43 7.01 23.22
C ALA A 779 -30.93 6.81 24.66
N LYS A 780 -31.77 7.06 25.67
CA LYS A 780 -31.45 6.83 27.09
C LYS A 780 -31.31 5.35 27.42
N GLU A 781 -32.21 4.52 26.92
CA GLU A 781 -32.12 3.07 27.07
C GLU A 781 -30.78 2.57 26.49
N LYS A 782 -30.48 2.92 25.24
CA LYS A 782 -29.22 2.57 24.59
C LYS A 782 -27.98 3.15 25.29
N ALA A 783 -28.07 4.37 25.81
CA ALA A 783 -26.96 4.99 26.53
C ALA A 783 -26.63 4.32 27.88
N SER A 784 -27.62 3.65 28.49
CA SER A 784 -27.45 2.94 29.75
C SER A 784 -26.72 1.59 29.60
N GLU A 785 -26.67 1.04 28.39
CA GLU A 785 -25.97 -0.21 28.08
C GLU A 785 -24.42 -0.05 28.11
N PHE A 786 -23.90 1.19 28.11
CA PHE A 786 -22.47 1.46 27.99
C PHE A 786 -21.99 2.46 29.04
N ASP A 787 -20.92 2.15 29.78
CA ASP A 787 -20.23 3.15 30.60
C ASP A 787 -19.53 4.20 29.72
N ARG A 788 -18.77 3.72 28.73
CA ARG A 788 -18.16 4.50 27.65
C ARG A 788 -18.71 4.00 26.31
N PHE A 789 -19.19 4.91 25.45
CA PHE A 789 -19.64 4.51 24.12
C PHE A 789 -18.49 3.94 23.29
N PRO A 790 -18.70 2.81 22.58
CA PRO A 790 -17.81 2.36 21.54
C PRO A 790 -17.53 3.49 20.53
N ARG A 791 -16.31 3.62 20.00
CA ARG A 791 -15.88 4.70 19.03
C ARG A 791 -15.99 6.15 19.51
N SER A 792 -16.16 6.39 20.80
CA SER A 792 -16.15 7.76 21.34
C SER A 792 -14.73 8.30 21.55
N GLN A 793 -14.51 9.55 21.12
CA GLN A 793 -13.28 10.32 21.37
C GLN A 793 -13.13 10.63 22.87
N LYS A 794 -11.93 11.06 23.29
CA LYS A 794 -11.65 11.39 24.70
C LYS A 794 -12.67 12.43 25.21
N GLY A 795 -13.33 12.13 26.33
CA GLY A 795 -14.36 12.99 26.93
C GLY A 795 -15.71 13.03 26.21
N GLU A 796 -15.80 12.52 24.97
CA GLU A 796 -17.00 12.63 24.11
C GLU A 796 -18.20 11.95 24.75
N THR A 797 -18.07 10.74 25.31
CA THR A 797 -19.21 10.04 25.94
C THR A 797 -19.87 10.89 27.03
N ARG A 798 -19.07 11.56 27.87
CA ARG A 798 -19.60 12.41 28.94
C ARG A 798 -20.38 13.60 28.36
N VAL A 799 -19.87 14.21 27.30
CA VAL A 799 -20.53 15.32 26.60
C VAL A 799 -21.85 14.84 25.98
N LEU A 800 -21.84 13.72 25.27
CA LEU A 800 -23.05 13.18 24.61
C LEU A 800 -24.13 12.76 25.62
N LYS A 801 -23.75 12.10 26.73
CA LYS A 801 -24.68 11.73 27.80
C LYS A 801 -25.25 12.96 28.52
N LYS A 802 -24.42 13.99 28.71
CA LYS A 802 -24.86 15.26 29.28
C LYS A 802 -25.89 15.93 28.36
N ALA A 803 -25.57 16.10 27.08
CA ALA A 803 -26.48 16.68 26.09
C ALA A 803 -27.82 15.94 25.99
N LEU A 804 -27.80 14.60 26.05
CA LEU A 804 -29.02 13.78 26.11
C LEU A 804 -29.87 14.11 27.35
N SER A 805 -29.23 14.21 28.52
CA SER A 805 -29.92 14.55 29.77
C SER A 805 -30.50 15.95 29.73
N ASP A 806 -29.75 16.92 29.22
CA ASP A 806 -30.16 18.31 29.12
C ASP A 806 -31.34 18.46 28.12
N ALA A 807 -31.26 17.80 26.96
CA ALA A 807 -32.37 17.75 26.00
C ALA A 807 -33.66 17.14 26.60
N GLN A 808 -33.55 16.08 27.42
CA GLN A 808 -34.71 15.52 28.13
C GLN A 808 -35.31 16.52 29.10
N LEU A 809 -34.47 17.20 29.89
CA LEU A 809 -34.93 18.20 30.86
C LEU A 809 -35.66 19.36 30.18
N VAL A 810 -35.13 19.87 29.06
CA VAL A 810 -35.78 20.95 28.29
C VAL A 810 -37.14 20.48 27.76
N LEU A 811 -37.22 19.27 27.20
CA LEU A 811 -38.46 18.74 26.61
C LEU A 811 -39.57 18.44 27.65
N PHE A 812 -39.20 18.04 28.87
CA PHE A 812 -40.17 17.73 29.94
C PHE A 812 -40.62 18.97 30.72
N ASN A 813 -39.84 20.04 30.74
CA ASN A 813 -40.12 21.25 31.52
C ASN A 813 -40.71 22.41 30.69
N GLY A 814 -40.45 22.46 29.39
CA GLY A 814 -41.17 23.34 28.44
C GLY A 814 -42.29 22.59 27.73
#